data_AF-A0A7J5ZNH2-F1
#
_entry.id   AF-A0A7J5ZNH2-F1
#
_cell.length_a   1.000
_cell.length_b   1.000
_cell.length_c   1.000
_cell.angle_alpha   90.00
_cell.angle_beta   90.00
_cell.angle_gamma   90.00
#
_symmetry.space_group_name_H-M   'P 1'
#
loop_
_entity.id
_entity.type
_entity.pdbx_description
1 polymer ?
#
loop_
_entity_poly.entity_id
_entity_poly.type
_entity_poly.pdbx_seq_one_letter_code
_entity_poly.pdbx_strand_id
1 'polypeptide(L)'
;MNIHNPVVKTPPKVSVRSGPSMGTLRKRNVTADGEPHSQKEEKPPVPVRKGKDKKKGKTDISKIFINISIGLCVFSLVWFFYALYMRSALARRAVTLHPSPRVLDANSTSAAVSPERFWGSYRPQVYFGMKTRSPRSVVTGLMWMRQFSATGVNLRHTCEQGDRLRSYGWLFHDGVNFGVQQIQDTDFSLTTTFVKRMGGEHGGDWAWRIIGKKHSAVRHAPVVSLMFYVAADTQGSLQAHIENRTRLSHVTGTSEELGDFKITFGKPTDGEASPEKYTSYNYLQTLSPGLDQLTDIVKNSLSRRFVFSPSSAEKRLYIAVDTYTPPPQVQKDNRVQSDFVVHQVTVQVPFQIEVLFESGSFHDRPNQLKGSVLTEELTRLKLSYNEKFEKTFGLQNKGFTPAQVRFGKAALSNMLGGMGYFFGQSVVQSPYSEHPIFYPEGALFTAVPSRSFFPRGFLWDEGFHQLLIRKWDPQVTREALAHWLDLMNVEGWIPREQILGDEALSKVPSEFVVQHTENANPPTFFLVLEEFLEHLEAHPDAPQFQNSLPFLRRLYPRLQTWFEWYNATQAGPLPNSYRWRGRDKDTNLLLNPKTLTSGLDDYPRASHPSADERHVDLHCWMVLASRTMTSMARLLGEPHQEYERTYLTLSNNSLLSELHWSEQLHAFCDYGNHTPAVSLQQEKIVVPPGQMRHQLPVKRLVRSVRKAPKLQYVDALGYVSLFPFLLHVLTPDSQKLEHILKDIRDPPPRGHPMACAHFPVPIQFI
;
A
#
# COMPACT_ATOMS: atom_id res chain seq x y z
N MET A 1 -12.72 21.31 53.77
CA MET A 1 -11.67 20.56 54.51
C MET A 1 -10.37 20.67 53.72
N ASN A 2 -9.29 20.99 54.44
CA ASN A 2 -7.85 21.05 54.11
C ASN A 2 -7.37 21.07 52.63
N ILE A 3 -6.62 22.15 52.35
CA ILE A 3 -5.72 22.37 51.22
C ILE A 3 -4.46 21.50 51.37
N HIS A 4 -3.94 20.89 50.29
CA HIS A 4 -2.52 20.52 50.17
C HIS A 4 -2.02 20.52 48.72
N ASN A 5 -0.80 21.05 48.53
CA ASN A 5 -0.11 21.16 47.23
C ASN A 5 0.55 19.84 46.80
N PRO A 6 0.68 19.55 45.49
CA PRO A 6 1.58 18.53 44.99
C PRO A 6 3.02 19.05 44.87
N VAL A 7 4.00 18.27 45.36
CA VAL A 7 5.44 18.55 45.26
C VAL A 7 6.01 17.95 43.97
N VAL A 8 6.74 18.77 43.21
CA VAL A 8 7.47 18.35 42.00
C VAL A 8 8.65 17.44 42.36
N LYS A 9 8.77 16.28 41.72
CA LYS A 9 9.95 15.40 41.80
C LYS A 9 10.75 15.39 40.51
N THR A 10 12.01 15.79 40.60
CA THR A 10 13.02 15.65 39.53
C THR A 10 13.69 14.27 39.58
N PRO A 11 14.06 13.66 38.43
CA PRO A 11 14.85 12.43 38.39
C PRO A 11 16.36 12.69 38.59
N PRO A 12 17.14 11.71 39.10
CA PRO A 12 18.53 11.91 39.48
C PRO A 12 19.53 11.75 38.32
N LYS A 13 20.64 12.49 38.39
CA LYS A 13 21.84 12.29 37.55
C LYS A 13 22.68 11.13 38.10
N VAL A 14 23.08 10.19 37.25
CA VAL A 14 24.09 9.17 37.58
C VAL A 14 25.46 9.63 37.08
N SER A 15 26.48 9.48 37.91
CA SER A 15 27.86 9.88 37.63
C SER A 15 28.65 8.79 36.91
N VAL A 16 29.48 9.19 35.93
CA VAL A 16 30.45 8.31 35.27
C VAL A 16 31.78 8.38 36.04
N ARG A 17 32.31 7.22 36.45
CA ARG A 17 33.62 7.09 37.11
C ARG A 17 34.77 7.22 36.10
N SER A 18 35.91 7.75 36.54
CA SER A 18 37.13 7.89 35.73
C SER A 18 38.39 7.33 36.42
N GLY A 19 39.19 6.61 35.63
CA GLY A 19 40.60 6.24 35.91
C GLY A 19 40.85 5.06 36.86
N PRO A 20 42.13 4.66 37.06
CA PRO A 20 43.35 5.14 36.39
C PRO A 20 44.35 4.02 35.97
N SER A 21 45.37 4.36 35.16
CA SER A 21 46.77 3.98 35.46
C SER A 21 47.76 4.85 34.67
N MET A 22 48.90 5.17 35.28
CA MET A 22 49.96 6.02 34.70
C MET A 22 51.32 5.50 35.16
N GLY A 23 52.30 5.53 34.26
CA GLY A 23 53.73 5.32 34.50
C GLY A 23 54.49 5.84 33.27
N THR A 24 55.67 6.46 33.37
CA THR A 24 56.65 6.40 34.46
C THR A 24 57.61 7.62 34.39
N LEU A 25 57.97 8.20 35.57
CA LEU A 25 59.29 8.77 35.99
C LEU A 25 60.26 9.45 34.94
N ARG A 26 61.03 10.53 35.21
CA ARG A 26 61.56 11.10 36.48
C ARG A 26 62.30 12.47 36.30
N LYS A 27 62.25 13.35 37.32
CA LYS A 27 63.28 14.32 37.86
C LYS A 27 63.90 15.41 36.91
N ARG A 28 63.88 16.71 37.29
CA ARG A 28 64.80 17.51 38.18
C ARG A 28 66.25 17.64 37.62
N ASN A 29 67.00 18.75 37.73
CA ASN A 29 66.79 20.09 38.33
C ASN A 29 67.93 21.08 37.93
N VAL A 30 67.65 22.39 38.00
CA VAL A 30 68.56 23.50 38.44
C VAL A 30 69.75 23.96 37.56
N THR A 31 69.94 25.28 37.62
CA THR A 31 70.92 26.22 37.02
C THR A 31 72.37 26.12 37.51
N ALA A 32 73.34 26.59 36.70
CA ALA A 32 74.37 27.58 37.09
C ALA A 32 75.27 27.99 35.88
N ASP A 33 75.89 29.17 35.98
CA ASP A 33 76.74 29.82 34.95
C ASP A 33 78.17 29.23 34.80
N GLY A 34 78.86 29.58 33.70
CA GLY A 34 80.28 29.28 33.50
C GLY A 34 80.88 29.68 32.14
N GLU A 35 81.32 30.92 32.00
CA GLU A 35 82.41 31.34 31.09
C GLU A 35 83.80 30.93 31.68
N PRO A 36 84.99 31.00 31.01
CA PRO A 36 85.39 32.01 30.00
C PRO A 36 86.44 31.63 28.87
N HIS A 37 86.77 32.65 28.06
CA HIS A 37 88.10 33.00 27.45
C HIS A 37 88.78 32.23 26.29
N SER A 38 89.02 32.96 25.18
CA SER A 38 90.35 33.48 24.70
C SER A 38 90.17 34.37 23.44
N GLN A 39 90.55 35.67 23.44
CA GLN A 39 91.84 36.28 22.97
C GLN A 39 92.25 35.97 21.50
N LYS A 40 92.73 36.86 20.61
CA LYS A 40 92.97 38.35 20.45
C LYS A 40 93.10 38.60 18.89
N GLU A 41 93.07 39.79 18.26
CA GLU A 41 94.03 40.93 18.23
C GLU A 41 93.44 42.20 17.49
N GLU A 42 94.25 43.24 17.22
CA GLU A 42 93.91 44.69 17.11
C GLU A 42 94.19 45.37 15.70
N LYS A 43 93.83 46.64 15.35
CA LYS A 43 93.12 47.76 16.04
C LYS A 43 92.15 48.65 15.17
N PRO A 44 92.54 49.71 14.37
CA PRO A 44 91.68 50.93 14.29
C PRO A 44 91.54 51.61 12.88
N PRO A 45 91.06 52.87 12.72
CA PRO A 45 89.94 53.61 13.35
C PRO A 45 88.89 54.18 12.31
N VAL A 46 87.93 54.97 12.81
CA VAL A 46 86.69 55.49 12.18
C VAL A 46 86.87 56.87 11.48
N PRO A 47 86.15 57.22 10.38
CA PRO A 47 85.08 58.25 10.47
C PRO A 47 83.86 58.13 9.51
N VAL A 48 82.66 58.18 10.12
CA VAL A 48 81.45 58.96 9.76
C VAL A 48 81.04 59.15 8.28
N ARG A 49 79.83 58.66 7.94
CA ARG A 49 78.86 59.43 7.11
C ARG A 49 77.40 59.10 7.48
N LYS A 50 76.57 60.15 7.64
CA LYS A 50 75.14 60.03 7.99
C LYS A 50 74.30 59.61 6.78
N GLY A 51 73.59 58.48 6.88
CA GLY A 51 72.50 58.10 5.98
C GLY A 51 71.17 58.04 6.74
N LYS A 52 70.18 58.85 6.35
CA LYS A 52 68.81 58.78 6.89
C LYS A 52 68.00 57.74 6.13
N ASP A 53 67.98 56.48 6.57
CA ASP A 53 67.02 55.51 6.05
C ASP A 53 65.75 55.44 6.90
N LYS A 54 64.65 55.88 6.29
CA LYS A 54 63.30 55.75 6.83
C LYS A 54 62.93 54.28 6.90
N LYS A 55 62.57 53.77 8.09
CA LYS A 55 61.83 52.51 8.23
C LYS A 55 60.48 52.62 7.51
N LYS A 56 60.44 52.28 6.22
CA LYS A 56 59.19 51.93 5.53
C LYS A 56 58.76 50.56 6.04
N GLY A 57 57.62 50.48 6.71
CA GLY A 57 57.01 49.19 7.03
C GLY A 57 56.68 48.45 5.73
N LYS A 58 57.38 47.35 5.46
CA LYS A 58 56.90 46.36 4.49
C LYS A 58 55.71 45.66 5.15
N THR A 59 54.51 45.86 4.62
CA THR A 59 53.36 45.01 4.94
C THR A 59 53.73 43.57 4.60
N ASP A 60 53.45 42.66 5.53
CA ASP A 60 53.97 41.30 5.49
C ASP A 60 53.09 40.42 4.60
N ILE A 61 53.30 40.55 3.28
CA ILE A 61 52.47 39.93 2.21
C ILE A 61 52.31 38.43 2.43
N SER A 62 53.32 37.73 2.98
CA SER A 62 53.25 36.31 3.34
C SER A 62 52.17 36.03 4.40
N LYS A 63 52.09 36.84 5.46
CA LYS A 63 51.04 36.71 6.49
C LYS A 63 49.65 37.03 5.93
N ILE A 64 49.55 37.95 4.97
CA ILE A 64 48.28 38.23 4.27
C ILE A 64 47.82 36.99 3.49
N PHE A 65 48.70 36.35 2.71
CA PHE A 65 48.35 35.11 2.01
C PHE A 65 48.01 33.95 2.95
N ILE A 66 48.75 33.77 4.05
CA ILE A 66 48.43 32.74 5.05
C ILE A 66 47.06 32.98 5.68
N ASN A 67 46.73 34.22 6.05
CA ASN A 67 45.43 34.57 6.61
C ASN A 67 44.28 34.40 5.59
N ILE A 68 44.52 34.71 4.31
CA ILE A 68 43.56 34.43 3.23
C ILE A 68 43.34 32.92 3.08
N SER A 69 44.41 32.11 3.05
CA SER A 69 44.30 30.65 2.97
C SER A 69 43.57 30.04 4.18
N ILE A 70 43.84 30.52 5.40
CA ILE A 70 43.10 30.12 6.60
C ILE A 70 41.62 30.51 6.47
N GLY A 71 41.33 31.73 6.01
CA GLY A 71 39.96 32.19 5.76
C GLY A 71 39.21 31.33 4.74
N LEU A 72 39.87 30.97 3.64
CA LEU A 72 39.32 30.06 2.61
C LEU A 72 39.11 28.64 3.13
N CYS A 73 40.04 28.11 3.95
CA CYS A 73 39.88 26.81 4.60
C CYS A 73 38.71 26.80 5.59
N VAL A 74 38.57 27.85 6.42
CA VAL A 74 37.43 28.00 7.34
C VAL A 74 36.12 28.15 6.57
N PHE A 75 36.09 28.96 5.50
CA PHE A 75 34.91 29.09 4.65
C PHE A 75 34.52 27.77 3.97
N SER A 76 35.49 27.04 3.42
CA SER A 76 35.27 25.72 2.82
C SER A 76 34.75 24.69 3.83
N LEU A 77 35.27 24.71 5.06
CA LEU A 77 34.84 23.84 6.15
C LEU A 77 33.41 24.19 6.63
N VAL A 78 33.09 25.48 6.78
CA VAL A 78 31.72 25.95 7.08
C VAL A 78 30.76 25.58 5.96
N TRP A 79 31.14 25.77 4.71
CA TRP A 79 30.34 25.37 3.54
C TRP A 79 30.12 23.86 3.49
N PHE A 80 31.13 23.05 3.79
CA PHE A 80 31.03 21.59 3.86
C PHE A 80 30.04 21.15 4.94
N PHE A 81 30.14 21.67 6.16
CA PHE A 81 29.18 21.38 7.24
C PHE A 81 27.78 21.89 6.91
N TYR A 82 27.64 23.05 6.27
CA TYR A 82 26.35 23.57 5.80
C TYR A 82 25.75 22.66 4.71
N ALA A 83 26.53 22.19 3.74
CA ALA A 83 26.07 21.28 2.70
C ALA A 83 25.63 19.92 3.26
N LEU A 84 26.37 19.37 4.24
CA LEU A 84 25.97 18.17 4.97
C LEU A 84 24.67 18.39 5.76
N TYR A 85 24.55 19.52 6.47
CA TYR A 85 23.33 19.89 7.18
C TYR A 85 22.14 20.02 6.23
N MET A 86 22.30 20.69 5.09
CA MET A 86 21.25 20.87 4.09
C MET A 86 20.84 19.53 3.46
N ARG A 87 21.80 18.66 3.10
CA ARG A 87 21.48 17.30 2.61
C ARG A 87 20.71 16.49 3.66
N SER A 88 21.11 16.56 4.93
CA SER A 88 20.39 15.91 6.05
C SER A 88 19.01 16.53 6.32
N ALA A 89 18.84 17.84 6.17
CA ALA A 89 17.56 18.52 6.31
C ALA A 89 16.60 18.13 5.18
N LEU A 90 17.06 18.12 3.93
CA LEU A 90 16.28 17.69 2.77
C LEU A 90 15.91 16.20 2.85
N ALA A 91 16.87 15.33 3.21
CA ALA A 91 16.58 13.91 3.43
C ALA A 91 15.56 13.66 4.56
N ARG A 92 15.50 14.53 5.58
CA ARG A 92 14.48 14.45 6.64
C ARG A 92 13.09 14.90 6.18
N ARG A 93 12.98 15.80 5.20
CA ARG A 93 11.67 16.21 4.63
C ARG A 93 10.95 15.02 4.02
N ALA A 94 11.68 14.14 3.34
CA ALA A 94 11.16 12.91 2.74
C ALA A 94 10.33 12.04 3.71
N VAL A 95 10.66 12.06 5.01
CA VAL A 95 10.02 11.28 6.10
C VAL A 95 9.36 12.15 7.18
N THR A 96 9.17 13.45 6.92
CA THR A 96 8.40 14.33 7.81
C THR A 96 6.97 14.41 7.26
N LEU A 97 5.95 14.03 8.05
CA LEU A 97 4.55 14.15 7.63
C LEU A 97 4.14 15.60 7.38
N HIS A 98 3.13 15.80 6.53
CA HIS A 98 2.58 17.12 6.21
C HIS A 98 2.07 17.85 7.47
N PRO A 99 2.40 19.14 7.67
CA PRO A 99 2.22 19.85 8.94
C PRO A 99 0.77 20.28 9.23
N SER A 100 -0.13 20.25 8.25
CA SER A 100 -1.53 20.55 8.49
C SER A 100 -2.17 19.50 9.40
N PRO A 101 -3.19 19.88 10.21
CA PRO A 101 -3.95 18.93 11.01
C PRO A 101 -4.37 17.70 10.20
N ARG A 102 -4.40 16.55 10.86
CA ARG A 102 -4.88 15.32 10.23
C ARG A 102 -6.34 15.49 9.77
N VAL A 103 -6.65 14.89 8.63
CA VAL A 103 -8.03 14.89 8.09
C VAL A 103 -8.92 14.06 9.01
N LEU A 104 -8.42 12.91 9.46
CA LEU A 104 -9.07 12.08 10.46
C LEU A 104 -8.48 12.34 11.86
N ASP A 105 -9.36 12.39 12.86
CA ASP A 105 -8.92 12.41 14.25
C ASP A 105 -8.22 11.08 14.61
N ALA A 106 -7.26 11.12 15.54
CA ALA A 106 -6.39 9.97 15.84
C ALA A 106 -7.14 8.72 16.33
N ASN A 107 -8.33 8.90 16.93
CA ASN A 107 -9.23 7.85 17.40
C ASN A 107 -10.37 7.51 16.40
N SER A 108 -10.34 8.03 15.18
CA SER A 108 -11.40 7.85 14.17
C SER A 108 -11.74 6.40 13.86
N THR A 109 -10.78 5.47 13.96
CA THR A 109 -11.03 4.03 13.73
C THR A 109 -11.42 3.26 14.98
N SER A 110 -11.42 3.89 16.17
CA SER A 110 -11.74 3.23 17.44
C SER A 110 -13.21 2.79 17.53
N ALA A 111 -13.48 1.78 18.37
CA ALA A 111 -14.83 1.31 18.64
C ALA A 111 -15.77 2.41 19.17
N ALA A 112 -15.27 3.39 19.92
CA ALA A 112 -16.09 4.49 20.45
C ALA A 112 -16.54 5.50 19.37
N VAL A 113 -15.80 5.63 18.26
CA VAL A 113 -16.07 6.63 17.20
C VAL A 113 -16.69 6.02 15.95
N SER A 114 -16.30 4.80 15.59
CA SER A 114 -16.82 4.08 14.41
C SER A 114 -17.11 2.61 14.74
N PRO A 115 -17.99 2.31 15.71
CA PRO A 115 -18.26 0.95 16.17
C PRO A 115 -18.70 0.03 15.02
N GLU A 116 -19.50 0.55 14.08
CA GLU A 116 -20.06 -0.18 12.94
C GLU A 116 -19.01 -0.59 11.90
N ARG A 117 -17.88 0.14 11.81
CA ARG A 117 -16.72 -0.21 10.97
C ARG A 117 -15.52 -0.71 11.78
N PHE A 118 -15.64 -0.93 13.09
CA PHE A 118 -14.50 -1.36 13.92
C PHE A 118 -14.02 -2.77 13.50
N TRP A 119 -14.92 -3.75 13.49
CA TRP A 119 -14.68 -5.09 12.92
C TRP A 119 -15.03 -5.16 11.43
N GLY A 120 -14.27 -5.95 10.65
CA GLY A 120 -14.61 -6.29 9.28
C GLY A 120 -13.68 -7.33 8.67
N SER A 121 -13.94 -7.73 7.43
CA SER A 121 -13.08 -8.67 6.67
C SER A 121 -11.81 -7.99 6.12
N TYR A 122 -11.18 -7.15 6.93
CA TYR A 122 -10.14 -6.18 6.52
C TYR A 122 -8.74 -6.80 6.28
N ARG A 123 -8.69 -8.08 5.89
CA ARG A 123 -7.48 -8.84 5.51
C ARG A 123 -7.68 -9.41 4.09
N PRO A 124 -7.69 -8.58 3.04
CA PRO A 124 -8.08 -9.00 1.69
C PRO A 124 -7.19 -10.11 1.11
N GLN A 125 -5.93 -10.23 1.59
CA GLN A 125 -4.97 -11.28 1.24
C GLN A 125 -5.39 -12.69 1.68
N VAL A 126 -6.26 -12.87 2.69
CA VAL A 126 -6.76 -14.20 3.09
C VAL A 126 -8.08 -14.52 2.41
N TYR A 127 -8.35 -15.79 2.16
CA TYR A 127 -9.64 -16.20 1.56
C TYR A 127 -10.82 -15.81 2.45
N PHE A 128 -10.72 -16.02 3.76
CA PHE A 128 -11.73 -15.58 4.72
C PHE A 128 -11.11 -15.36 6.10
N GLY A 129 -11.37 -14.20 6.69
CA GLY A 129 -10.90 -13.81 8.01
C GLY A 129 -11.35 -12.39 8.35
N MET A 130 -11.22 -12.01 9.62
CA MET A 130 -11.61 -10.69 10.12
C MET A 130 -10.53 -10.11 11.03
N LYS A 131 -10.48 -8.77 11.09
CA LYS A 131 -9.68 -8.00 12.05
C LYS A 131 -10.41 -6.74 12.45
N THR A 132 -9.92 -6.09 13.51
CA THR A 132 -10.32 -4.71 13.85
C THR A 132 -9.51 -3.68 13.04
N ARG A 133 -10.02 -2.45 12.94
CA ARG A 133 -9.29 -1.28 12.40
C ARG A 133 -8.30 -0.70 13.43
N SER A 134 -7.45 -1.59 13.93
CA SER A 134 -6.47 -1.39 15.00
C SER A 134 -5.06 -1.52 14.45
N PRO A 135 -4.09 -0.71 14.94
CA PRO A 135 -2.67 -0.94 14.76
C PRO A 135 -2.17 -2.30 15.28
N ARG A 136 -2.80 -2.85 16.34
CA ARG A 136 -2.38 -4.06 17.06
C ARG A 136 -3.60 -4.95 17.33
N SER A 137 -4.07 -5.62 16.28
CA SER A 137 -5.39 -6.25 16.22
C SER A 137 -5.40 -7.72 16.65
N VAL A 138 -6.48 -8.18 17.30
CA VAL A 138 -6.79 -9.61 17.31
C VAL A 138 -7.39 -9.99 15.95
N VAL A 139 -6.73 -10.91 15.24
CA VAL A 139 -7.16 -11.37 13.93
C VAL A 139 -7.73 -12.79 14.01
N THR A 140 -8.72 -13.06 13.17
CA THR A 140 -9.29 -14.40 12.98
C THR A 140 -9.23 -14.80 11.52
N GLY A 141 -9.18 -16.10 11.24
CA GLY A 141 -9.22 -16.60 9.87
C GLY A 141 -9.58 -18.07 9.73
N LEU A 142 -9.77 -18.45 8.46
CA LEU A 142 -10.05 -19.81 8.03
C LEU A 142 -8.94 -20.31 7.10
N MET A 143 -8.39 -21.47 7.42
CA MET A 143 -7.64 -22.29 6.46
C MET A 143 -8.42 -23.57 6.19
N TRP A 144 -8.18 -24.23 5.06
CA TRP A 144 -8.73 -25.56 4.81
C TRP A 144 -7.81 -26.44 3.95
N MET A 145 -8.00 -27.75 4.07
CA MET A 145 -7.39 -28.72 3.16
C MET A 145 -8.30 -29.92 2.93
N ARG A 146 -8.21 -30.48 1.72
CA ARG A 146 -8.88 -31.74 1.37
C ARG A 146 -8.08 -32.92 1.92
N GLN A 147 -8.72 -33.78 2.71
CA GLN A 147 -8.11 -35.03 3.19
C GLN A 147 -8.09 -36.08 2.08
N PHE A 148 -7.21 -37.08 2.24
CA PHE A 148 -7.12 -38.23 1.34
C PHE A 148 -6.99 -37.86 -0.15
N SER A 149 -6.21 -36.81 -0.46
CA SER A 149 -5.84 -36.45 -1.83
C SER A 149 -4.62 -37.24 -2.29
N ALA A 150 -4.61 -37.68 -3.55
CA ALA A 150 -3.44 -38.30 -4.17
C ALA A 150 -2.28 -37.29 -4.37
N THR A 151 -2.59 -36.00 -4.46
CA THR A 151 -1.62 -34.92 -4.73
C THR A 151 -0.89 -34.40 -3.48
N GLY A 152 -1.06 -35.03 -2.32
CA GLY A 152 -0.46 -34.58 -1.06
C GLY A 152 -1.28 -33.53 -0.30
N VAL A 153 -0.62 -32.83 0.63
CA VAL A 153 -1.23 -31.76 1.44
C VAL A 153 -1.38 -30.51 0.57
N ASN A 154 -2.57 -29.93 0.57
CA ASN A 154 -2.81 -28.64 -0.07
C ASN A 154 -3.63 -27.75 0.88
N LEU A 155 -2.92 -26.92 1.65
CA LEU A 155 -3.49 -26.02 2.65
C LEU A 155 -3.76 -24.66 2.03
N ARG A 156 -5.03 -24.29 1.94
CA ARG A 156 -5.50 -22.98 1.46
C ARG A 156 -5.59 -22.01 2.63
N HIS A 157 -5.10 -20.79 2.45
CA HIS A 157 -5.22 -19.73 3.47
C HIS A 157 -5.17 -18.33 2.85
N THR A 158 -4.02 -17.95 2.28
CA THR A 158 -3.86 -16.72 1.49
C THR A 158 -4.34 -16.96 0.05
N CYS A 159 -4.78 -15.90 -0.62
CA CYS A 159 -5.39 -15.97 -1.94
C CYS A 159 -4.35 -16.20 -3.04
N GLU A 160 -3.84 -17.42 -3.20
CA GLU A 160 -2.78 -17.68 -4.19
C GLU A 160 -3.35 -18.03 -5.57
N GLN A 161 -2.89 -17.39 -6.65
CA GLN A 161 -3.26 -17.82 -8.00
C GLN A 161 -2.76 -19.26 -8.30
N GLY A 162 -1.63 -19.62 -7.68
CA GLY A 162 -1.07 -20.98 -7.68
C GLY A 162 -2.00 -22.04 -7.07
N ASP A 163 -3.02 -21.65 -6.30
CA ASP A 163 -3.96 -22.61 -5.71
C ASP A 163 -4.85 -23.29 -6.77
N ARG A 164 -5.07 -22.64 -7.92
CA ARG A 164 -5.91 -23.12 -9.03
C ARG A 164 -7.35 -23.46 -8.62
N LEU A 165 -7.92 -22.72 -7.67
CA LEU A 165 -9.36 -22.77 -7.37
C LEU A 165 -10.16 -22.41 -8.63
N ARG A 166 -11.30 -23.06 -8.85
CA ARG A 166 -12.12 -22.83 -10.05
C ARG A 166 -12.67 -21.41 -10.09
N SER A 167 -13.05 -20.88 -8.92
CA SER A 167 -13.46 -19.49 -8.70
C SER A 167 -13.62 -19.24 -7.21
N TYR A 168 -13.36 -18.02 -6.75
CA TYR A 168 -13.78 -17.56 -5.43
C TYR A 168 -14.23 -16.09 -5.51
N GLY A 169 -15.14 -15.68 -4.63
CA GLY A 169 -15.55 -14.28 -4.56
C GLY A 169 -16.80 -14.04 -3.71
N TRP A 170 -16.97 -12.79 -3.30
CA TRP A 170 -18.15 -12.30 -2.61
C TRP A 170 -19.34 -12.21 -3.56
N LEU A 171 -20.45 -12.85 -3.20
CA LEU A 171 -21.74 -12.78 -3.90
C LEU A 171 -22.63 -11.67 -3.31
N PHE A 172 -22.45 -11.43 -2.01
CA PHE A 172 -23.02 -10.31 -1.25
C PHE A 172 -21.94 -9.80 -0.30
N HIS A 173 -21.77 -8.48 -0.23
CA HIS A 173 -20.99 -7.81 0.80
C HIS A 173 -21.48 -6.37 0.84
N ASP A 174 -21.96 -5.88 1.99
CA ASP A 174 -22.45 -4.51 2.12
C ASP A 174 -21.36 -3.52 2.59
N GLY A 175 -20.18 -4.02 2.96
CA GLY A 175 -19.05 -3.23 3.46
C GLY A 175 -19.08 -2.97 4.97
N VAL A 176 -20.17 -3.34 5.67
CA VAL A 176 -20.40 -2.98 7.07
C VAL A 176 -20.96 -4.14 7.89
N ASN A 177 -22.12 -4.72 7.55
CA ASN A 177 -22.84 -5.63 8.43
C ASN A 177 -22.67 -7.11 8.09
N PHE A 178 -22.54 -7.46 6.80
CA PHE A 178 -22.50 -8.87 6.39
C PHE A 178 -21.79 -9.12 5.06
N GLY A 179 -21.40 -10.37 4.86
CA GLY A 179 -20.90 -10.86 3.58
C GLY A 179 -21.17 -12.35 3.38
N VAL A 180 -21.39 -12.74 2.13
CA VAL A 180 -21.53 -14.13 1.67
C VAL A 180 -20.60 -14.34 0.50
N GLN A 181 -19.55 -15.13 0.70
CA GLN A 181 -18.59 -15.53 -0.33
C GLN A 181 -18.79 -17.00 -0.68
N GLN A 182 -18.56 -17.32 -1.96
CA GLN A 182 -18.49 -18.69 -2.46
C GLN A 182 -17.06 -18.98 -2.92
N ILE A 183 -16.58 -20.19 -2.60
CA ILE A 183 -15.27 -20.71 -2.98
C ILE A 183 -15.50 -22.07 -3.64
N GLN A 184 -15.06 -22.23 -4.88
CA GLN A 184 -15.16 -23.46 -5.67
C GLN A 184 -13.77 -24.11 -5.69
N ASP A 185 -13.55 -25.11 -4.82
CA ASP A 185 -12.34 -25.94 -4.83
C ASP A 185 -12.52 -27.09 -5.84
N THR A 186 -11.79 -28.19 -5.69
CA THR A 186 -11.65 -29.22 -6.71
C THR A 186 -12.91 -30.10 -6.82
N ASP A 187 -13.33 -30.71 -5.71
CA ASP A 187 -14.48 -31.63 -5.63
C ASP A 187 -15.56 -31.22 -4.61
N PHE A 188 -15.40 -30.04 -3.99
CA PHE A 188 -16.36 -29.42 -3.09
C PHE A 188 -16.32 -27.88 -3.20
N SER A 189 -17.41 -27.26 -2.77
CA SER A 189 -17.53 -25.81 -2.61
C SER A 189 -17.68 -25.45 -1.13
N LEU A 190 -17.05 -24.35 -0.71
CA LEU A 190 -17.33 -23.70 0.57
C LEU A 190 -18.17 -22.44 0.34
N THR A 191 -19.15 -22.21 1.22
CA THR A 191 -19.81 -20.91 1.36
C THR A 191 -19.39 -20.33 2.72
N THR A 192 -18.71 -19.19 2.71
CA THR A 192 -18.24 -18.49 3.91
C THR A 192 -19.12 -17.26 4.13
N THR A 193 -19.89 -17.24 5.21
CA THR A 193 -20.77 -16.12 5.57
C THR A 193 -20.29 -15.48 6.86
N PHE A 194 -20.35 -14.15 6.97
CA PHE A 194 -20.32 -13.45 8.25
C PHE A 194 -21.55 -12.52 8.40
N VAL A 195 -21.98 -12.32 9.64
CA VAL A 195 -22.96 -11.30 10.06
C VAL A 195 -22.46 -10.67 11.35
N LYS A 196 -22.53 -9.35 11.46
CA LYS A 196 -22.23 -8.60 12.68
C LYS A 196 -23.50 -8.13 13.40
N ARG A 197 -23.39 -7.89 14.71
CA ARG A 197 -24.44 -7.28 15.53
C ARG A 197 -23.82 -6.20 16.42
N MET A 198 -24.39 -5.00 16.35
CA MET A 198 -23.97 -3.87 17.19
C MET A 198 -24.35 -4.07 18.66
N GLY A 199 -23.48 -3.62 19.57
CA GLY A 199 -23.71 -3.62 21.01
C GLY A 199 -22.41 -3.56 21.81
N GLY A 200 -22.51 -3.32 23.12
CA GLY A 200 -21.36 -3.10 24.00
C GLY A 200 -20.52 -1.88 23.59
N GLU A 201 -19.30 -1.82 24.12
CA GLU A 201 -18.38 -0.67 23.94
C GLU A 201 -17.26 -0.94 22.92
N HIS A 202 -17.08 -2.21 22.54
CA HIS A 202 -15.93 -2.69 21.76
C HIS A 202 -16.30 -3.17 20.33
N GLY A 203 -17.30 -2.54 19.71
CA GLY A 203 -17.69 -2.78 18.32
C GLY A 203 -18.55 -4.02 18.05
N GLY A 204 -19.19 -4.58 19.09
CA GLY A 204 -20.22 -5.60 18.97
C GLY A 204 -19.76 -7.05 18.81
N ASP A 205 -20.73 -7.89 18.44
CA ASP A 205 -20.58 -9.32 18.22
C ASP A 205 -20.50 -9.63 16.70
N TRP A 206 -19.94 -10.78 16.35
CA TRP A 206 -20.05 -11.32 15.00
C TRP A 206 -20.19 -12.84 14.97
N ALA A 207 -20.83 -13.36 13.94
CA ALA A 207 -20.96 -14.80 13.72
C ALA A 207 -20.58 -15.17 12.29
N TRP A 208 -19.88 -16.29 12.14
CA TRP A 208 -19.58 -16.93 10.88
C TRP A 208 -20.46 -18.16 10.68
N ARG A 209 -20.81 -18.44 9.43
CA ARG A 209 -21.38 -19.73 9.01
C ARG A 209 -20.60 -20.25 7.80
N ILE A 210 -19.98 -21.41 7.97
CA ILE A 210 -19.24 -22.11 6.92
C ILE A 210 -20.04 -23.34 6.49
N ILE A 211 -20.42 -23.39 5.21
CA ILE A 211 -21.18 -24.51 4.64
C ILE A 211 -20.32 -25.20 3.58
N GLY A 212 -20.02 -26.48 3.77
CA GLY A 212 -19.35 -27.32 2.77
C GLY A 212 -20.36 -28.15 1.99
N LYS A 213 -20.24 -28.20 0.65
CA LYS A 213 -21.09 -29.03 -0.23
C LYS A 213 -20.24 -29.77 -1.28
N LYS A 214 -20.58 -31.02 -1.56
CA LYS A 214 -19.98 -31.82 -2.64
C LYS A 214 -20.40 -31.25 -4.01
N HIS A 215 -19.52 -31.28 -5.01
CA HIS A 215 -19.91 -31.05 -6.40
C HIS A 215 -20.75 -32.21 -6.94
N SER A 216 -21.82 -31.92 -7.71
CA SER A 216 -22.79 -32.92 -8.18
C SER A 216 -22.16 -34.05 -9.01
N ALA A 217 -21.11 -33.75 -9.78
CA ALA A 217 -20.40 -34.72 -10.62
C ALA A 217 -19.50 -35.71 -9.84
N VAL A 218 -19.23 -35.46 -8.56
CA VAL A 218 -18.29 -36.25 -7.76
C VAL A 218 -19.02 -37.43 -7.12
N ARG A 219 -18.52 -38.65 -7.28
CA ARG A 219 -19.19 -39.86 -6.75
C ARG A 219 -19.28 -39.83 -5.21
N HIS A 220 -18.14 -39.83 -4.53
CA HIS A 220 -18.07 -39.88 -3.06
C HIS A 220 -17.92 -38.48 -2.45
N ALA A 221 -18.51 -38.25 -1.27
CA ALA A 221 -18.34 -36.99 -0.56
C ALA A 221 -16.92 -36.89 0.03
N PRO A 222 -16.11 -35.86 -0.32
CA PRO A 222 -14.79 -35.67 0.25
C PRO A 222 -14.83 -35.39 1.76
N VAL A 223 -13.74 -35.74 2.42
CA VAL A 223 -13.46 -35.31 3.80
C VAL A 223 -12.56 -34.08 3.73
N VAL A 224 -12.91 -33.06 4.50
CA VAL A 224 -12.22 -31.76 4.52
C VAL A 224 -11.84 -31.48 5.96
N SER A 225 -10.66 -30.91 6.15
CA SER A 225 -10.27 -30.28 7.42
C SER A 225 -10.39 -28.77 7.28
N LEU A 226 -11.22 -28.17 8.11
CA LEU A 226 -11.29 -26.73 8.32
C LEU A 226 -10.44 -26.38 9.53
N MET A 227 -9.72 -25.27 9.47
CA MET A 227 -8.87 -24.78 10.55
C MET A 227 -9.27 -23.34 10.85
N PHE A 228 -9.98 -23.15 11.95
CA PHE A 228 -10.37 -21.83 12.44
C PHE A 228 -9.29 -21.33 13.39
N TYR A 229 -8.79 -20.11 13.20
CA TYR A 229 -7.73 -19.59 14.06
C TYR A 229 -8.05 -18.23 14.64
N VAL A 230 -7.38 -17.96 15.76
CA VAL A 230 -7.32 -16.67 16.47
C VAL A 230 -5.84 -16.36 16.69
N ALA A 231 -5.39 -15.17 16.30
CA ALA A 231 -4.04 -14.69 16.56
C ALA A 231 -4.08 -13.27 17.14
N ALA A 232 -3.23 -12.99 18.13
CA ALA A 232 -3.10 -11.69 18.75
C ALA A 232 -1.83 -10.98 18.25
N ASP A 233 -1.99 -9.79 17.68
CA ASP A 233 -0.91 -9.04 17.06
C ASP A 233 -0.20 -8.13 18.06
N THR A 234 0.99 -8.56 18.51
CA THR A 234 1.87 -7.92 19.53
C THR A 234 1.29 -7.70 20.94
N GLN A 235 -0.04 -7.64 21.10
CA GLN A 235 -0.72 -7.36 22.38
C GLN A 235 -2.01 -8.19 22.56
N GLY A 236 -2.41 -8.37 23.81
CA GLY A 236 -3.52 -9.22 24.21
C GLY A 236 -3.09 -10.63 24.61
N SER A 237 -4.03 -11.43 25.13
CA SER A 237 -3.80 -12.81 25.55
C SER A 237 -4.94 -13.73 25.09
N LEU A 238 -4.61 -14.98 24.80
CA LEU A 238 -5.55 -16.02 24.37
C LEU A 238 -5.47 -17.24 25.29
N GLN A 239 -6.62 -17.72 25.75
CA GLN A 239 -6.76 -18.94 26.55
C GLN A 239 -7.67 -19.93 25.83
N ALA A 240 -7.13 -21.09 25.48
CA ALA A 240 -7.83 -22.17 24.79
C ALA A 240 -8.53 -23.11 25.78
N HIS A 241 -9.82 -23.39 25.57
CA HIS A 241 -10.61 -24.30 26.42
C HIS A 241 -10.90 -25.61 25.69
N ILE A 242 -10.31 -26.71 26.17
CA ILE A 242 -10.29 -28.01 25.49
C ILE A 242 -11.26 -29.00 26.16
N GLU A 243 -12.21 -29.52 25.39
CA GLU A 243 -13.08 -30.64 25.73
C GLU A 243 -12.52 -31.95 25.17
N ASN A 244 -12.75 -33.06 25.88
CA ASN A 244 -12.42 -34.42 25.44
C ASN A 244 -10.97 -34.57 24.90
N ARG A 245 -10.03 -33.82 25.51
CA ARG A 245 -8.59 -33.73 25.18
C ARG A 245 -8.24 -33.27 23.76
N THR A 246 -9.21 -32.97 22.90
CA THR A 246 -8.99 -32.82 21.45
C THR A 246 -9.83 -31.71 20.80
N ARG A 247 -11.01 -31.41 21.34
CA ARG A 247 -11.91 -30.39 20.80
C ARG A 247 -11.69 -29.07 21.54
N LEU A 248 -11.05 -28.11 20.89
CA LEU A 248 -11.10 -26.71 21.32
C LEU A 248 -12.54 -26.19 21.16
N SER A 249 -13.25 -25.97 22.25
CA SER A 249 -14.66 -25.55 22.20
C SER A 249 -14.83 -24.05 22.14
N HIS A 250 -13.95 -23.31 22.81
CA HIS A 250 -13.89 -21.86 22.73
C HIS A 250 -12.51 -21.32 23.14
N VAL A 251 -12.20 -20.10 22.70
CA VAL A 251 -11.09 -19.28 23.18
C VAL A 251 -11.68 -18.11 23.95
N THR A 252 -11.19 -17.84 25.16
CA THR A 252 -11.38 -16.54 25.82
C THR A 252 -10.12 -15.71 25.63
N GLY A 253 -10.26 -14.40 25.52
CA GLY A 253 -9.11 -13.51 25.40
C GLY A 253 -9.42 -12.11 25.88
N THR A 254 -8.36 -11.31 26.00
CA THR A 254 -8.46 -9.90 26.35
C THR A 254 -7.41 -9.10 25.57
N SER A 255 -7.73 -7.87 25.18
CA SER A 255 -6.79 -6.96 24.51
C SER A 255 -7.19 -5.49 24.74
N GLU A 256 -6.24 -4.57 24.57
CA GLU A 256 -6.41 -3.13 24.87
C GLU A 256 -7.62 -2.50 24.17
N GLU A 257 -7.98 -2.95 22.97
CA GLU A 257 -9.08 -2.36 22.18
C GLU A 257 -10.38 -3.19 22.15
N LEU A 258 -10.36 -4.44 22.62
CA LEU A 258 -11.56 -5.30 22.64
C LEU A 258 -12.14 -5.48 24.05
N GLY A 259 -11.39 -5.12 25.09
CA GLY A 259 -11.60 -5.64 26.43
C GLY A 259 -11.58 -7.17 26.41
N ASP A 260 -12.40 -7.78 27.27
CA ASP A 260 -12.59 -9.23 27.29
C ASP A 260 -13.52 -9.69 26.16
N PHE A 261 -13.23 -10.85 25.58
CA PHE A 261 -14.04 -11.46 24.53
C PHE A 261 -14.00 -13.00 24.57
N LYS A 262 -14.96 -13.62 23.87
CA LYS A 262 -15.06 -15.07 23.71
C LYS A 262 -15.31 -15.44 22.25
N ILE A 263 -14.57 -16.42 21.74
CA ILE A 263 -14.77 -17.03 20.42
C ILE A 263 -15.20 -18.49 20.62
N THR A 264 -16.44 -18.83 20.27
CA THR A 264 -17.02 -20.17 20.43
C THR A 264 -17.07 -20.91 19.08
N PHE A 265 -16.56 -22.15 19.05
CA PHE A 265 -16.57 -22.99 17.85
C PHE A 265 -17.71 -24.02 17.90
N GLY A 266 -18.70 -23.89 17.00
CA GLY A 266 -19.79 -24.84 16.84
C GLY A 266 -19.32 -26.21 16.33
N LYS A 267 -20.08 -27.26 16.67
CA LYS A 267 -19.88 -28.60 16.10
C LYS A 267 -20.52 -28.70 14.70
N PRO A 268 -20.03 -29.57 13.80
CA PRO A 268 -20.64 -29.75 12.48
C PRO A 268 -22.00 -30.45 12.53
N THR A 269 -22.97 -29.90 11.80
CA THR A 269 -24.28 -30.52 11.54
C THR A 269 -24.51 -30.68 10.03
N ASP A 270 -25.53 -31.45 9.63
CA ASP A 270 -25.99 -31.54 8.23
C ASP A 270 -27.17 -30.57 7.94
N GLY A 271 -27.11 -29.36 8.52
CA GLY A 271 -28.19 -28.38 8.55
C GLY A 271 -28.71 -28.09 9.96
N GLU A 272 -29.62 -27.13 10.11
CA GLU A 272 -30.03 -26.61 11.43
C GLU A 272 -30.81 -27.62 12.30
N ALA A 273 -31.46 -28.62 11.69
CA ALA A 273 -32.27 -29.63 12.38
C ALA A 273 -31.65 -31.04 12.37
N SER A 274 -30.41 -31.18 11.89
CA SER A 274 -29.75 -32.49 11.73
C SER A 274 -28.86 -32.84 12.93
N PRO A 275 -28.74 -34.14 13.30
CA PRO A 275 -27.86 -34.57 14.38
C PRO A 275 -26.38 -34.24 14.10
N GLU A 276 -25.58 -34.23 15.16
CA GLU A 276 -24.12 -33.99 15.07
C GLU A 276 -23.46 -35.00 14.13
N LYS A 277 -22.65 -34.50 13.19
CA LYS A 277 -21.95 -35.35 12.23
C LYS A 277 -20.67 -35.93 12.84
N TYR A 278 -20.32 -37.17 12.50
CA TYR A 278 -19.02 -37.73 12.90
C TYR A 278 -17.89 -36.80 12.46
N THR A 279 -17.08 -36.39 13.43
CA THR A 279 -16.08 -35.35 13.29
C THR A 279 -14.86 -35.71 14.13
N SER A 280 -13.66 -35.51 13.58
CA SER A 280 -12.41 -35.61 14.33
C SER A 280 -11.84 -34.21 14.57
N TYR A 281 -11.36 -33.96 15.78
CA TYR A 281 -10.89 -32.65 16.22
C TYR A 281 -9.41 -32.68 16.59
N ASN A 282 -8.71 -31.59 16.27
CA ASN A 282 -7.38 -31.29 16.76
C ASN A 282 -7.30 -29.80 17.13
N TYR A 283 -6.24 -29.41 17.83
CA TYR A 283 -5.91 -28.02 18.05
C TYR A 283 -4.40 -27.80 18.08
N LEU A 284 -3.98 -26.58 17.81
CA LEU A 284 -2.62 -26.07 18.04
C LEU A 284 -2.72 -24.85 18.93
N GLN A 285 -1.83 -24.73 19.89
CA GLN A 285 -1.64 -23.55 20.72
C GLN A 285 -0.14 -23.26 20.76
N THR A 286 0.27 -22.06 20.34
CA THR A 286 1.69 -21.71 20.23
C THR A 286 1.92 -20.19 20.27
N LEU A 287 3.16 -19.76 20.07
CA LEU A 287 3.55 -18.37 19.88
C LEU A 287 3.87 -18.10 18.40
N SER A 288 3.36 -17.01 17.86
CA SER A 288 3.70 -16.54 16.51
C SER A 288 4.77 -15.44 16.55
N PRO A 289 5.78 -15.46 15.64
CA PRO A 289 6.66 -14.33 15.42
C PRO A 289 5.91 -13.11 14.84
N GLY A 290 4.97 -13.36 13.92
CA GLY A 290 4.23 -12.34 13.15
C GLY A 290 2.99 -12.93 12.45
N LEU A 291 2.12 -12.09 11.89
CA LEU A 291 0.87 -12.53 11.25
C LEU A 291 1.08 -13.14 9.84
N ASP A 292 2.19 -12.81 9.19
CA ASP A 292 2.66 -13.37 7.92
C ASP A 292 3.01 -14.87 8.06
N GLN A 293 3.63 -15.25 9.18
CA GLN A 293 4.14 -16.61 9.45
C GLN A 293 3.05 -17.65 9.76
N LEU A 294 1.79 -17.24 10.02
CA LEU A 294 0.73 -18.14 10.50
C LEU A 294 0.50 -19.35 9.60
N THR A 295 0.60 -19.17 8.28
CA THR A 295 0.42 -20.26 7.30
C THR A 295 1.48 -21.35 7.48
N ASP A 296 2.74 -20.95 7.68
CA ASP A 296 3.88 -21.85 7.70
C ASP A 296 4.05 -22.50 9.07
N ILE A 297 3.68 -21.81 10.16
CA ILE A 297 3.48 -22.43 11.49
C ILE A 297 2.48 -23.60 11.38
N VAL A 298 1.32 -23.37 10.76
CA VAL A 298 0.30 -24.42 10.59
C VAL A 298 0.85 -25.57 9.75
N LYS A 299 1.44 -25.31 8.56
CA LYS A 299 2.04 -26.36 7.72
C LYS A 299 3.08 -27.20 8.48
N ASN A 300 3.96 -26.54 9.23
CA ASN A 300 5.04 -27.20 9.97
C ASN A 300 4.54 -27.97 11.20
N SER A 301 3.31 -27.71 11.67
CA SER A 301 2.66 -28.48 12.74
C SER A 301 1.93 -29.74 12.25
N LEU A 302 1.84 -29.99 10.93
CA LEU A 302 0.99 -31.05 10.38
C LEU A 302 1.62 -32.45 10.52
N SER A 303 0.88 -33.36 11.16
CA SER A 303 1.26 -34.76 11.39
C SER A 303 0.24 -35.72 10.78
N ARG A 304 0.69 -36.89 10.31
CA ARG A 304 -0.15 -37.93 9.66
C ARG A 304 -0.53 -39.09 10.59
N ARG A 305 -0.36 -38.94 11.90
CA ARG A 305 -0.52 -40.01 12.91
C ARG A 305 -1.95 -40.22 13.42
N PHE A 306 -2.90 -39.37 13.01
CA PHE A 306 -4.26 -39.37 13.53
C PHE A 306 -5.20 -40.25 12.69
N VAL A 307 -6.18 -40.90 13.34
CA VAL A 307 -7.09 -41.86 12.68
C VAL A 307 -8.50 -41.26 12.56
N PHE A 308 -9.03 -41.22 11.34
CA PHE A 308 -10.40 -40.87 11.02
C PHE A 308 -11.21 -42.16 10.87
N SER A 309 -12.24 -42.34 11.71
CA SER A 309 -12.94 -43.63 11.88
C SER A 309 -14.45 -43.43 12.15
N PRO A 310 -15.23 -42.93 11.18
CA PRO A 310 -16.69 -42.94 11.29
C PRO A 310 -17.20 -44.38 11.39
N SER A 311 -18.29 -44.59 12.15
CA SER A 311 -18.77 -45.91 12.59
C SER A 311 -19.05 -46.94 11.49
N SER A 312 -19.17 -46.49 10.23
CA SER A 312 -19.54 -47.28 9.06
C SER A 312 -18.48 -47.31 7.94
N ALA A 313 -17.27 -46.78 8.16
CA ALA A 313 -16.21 -46.79 7.15
C ALA A 313 -14.84 -47.19 7.72
N GLU A 314 -13.92 -47.55 6.81
CA GLU A 314 -12.56 -47.92 7.15
C GLU A 314 -11.81 -46.81 7.90
N LYS A 315 -11.01 -47.25 8.89
CA LYS A 315 -10.04 -46.43 9.61
C LYS A 315 -8.98 -45.92 8.63
N ARG A 316 -8.87 -44.60 8.49
CA ARG A 316 -7.89 -43.97 7.59
C ARG A 316 -7.04 -42.95 8.32
N LEU A 317 -5.74 -42.93 8.03
CA LEU A 317 -4.82 -41.92 8.57
C LEU A 317 -5.10 -40.57 7.90
N TYR A 318 -5.39 -39.54 8.69
CA TYR A 318 -5.60 -38.17 8.21
C TYR A 318 -4.53 -37.23 8.77
N ILE A 319 -4.44 -36.07 8.12
CA ILE A 319 -3.41 -35.08 8.39
C ILE A 319 -3.97 -34.02 9.33
N ALA A 320 -3.31 -33.73 10.44
CA ALA A 320 -3.80 -32.71 11.37
C ALA A 320 -2.70 -31.95 12.09
N VAL A 321 -3.05 -30.76 12.56
CA VAL A 321 -2.22 -29.97 13.47
C VAL A 321 -1.89 -30.77 14.73
N ASP A 322 -0.65 -30.65 15.17
CA ASP A 322 -0.06 -31.43 16.26
C ASP A 322 0.72 -30.51 17.18
N THR A 323 2.06 -30.52 17.12
CA THR A 323 2.94 -29.63 17.87
C THR A 323 3.75 -28.74 16.94
N TYR A 324 4.08 -27.53 17.42
CA TYR A 324 5.03 -26.63 16.78
C TYR A 324 5.92 -26.02 17.85
N THR A 325 7.23 -26.04 17.63
CA THR A 325 8.22 -25.42 18.51
C THR A 325 8.69 -24.11 17.87
N PRO A 326 8.34 -22.93 18.43
CA PRO A 326 8.81 -21.65 17.92
C PRO A 326 10.35 -21.55 17.93
N PRO A 327 10.95 -20.74 17.03
CA PRO A 327 12.38 -20.45 17.08
C PRO A 327 12.81 -19.87 18.44
N PRO A 328 14.03 -20.15 18.94
CA PRO A 328 14.49 -19.69 20.27
C PRO A 328 14.49 -18.17 20.49
N GLN A 329 14.42 -17.40 19.41
CA GLN A 329 14.37 -15.93 19.39
C GLN A 329 12.96 -15.38 19.67
N VAL A 330 11.91 -16.20 19.60
CA VAL A 330 10.51 -15.81 19.92
C VAL A 330 10.28 -15.87 21.43
N GLN A 331 11.15 -15.22 22.21
CA GLN A 331 10.94 -15.00 23.64
C GLN A 331 10.15 -13.70 23.85
N LYS A 332 8.84 -13.79 23.60
CA LYS A 332 7.87 -12.82 24.11
C LYS A 332 7.85 -12.89 25.65
N ASP A 333 7.29 -11.88 26.31
CA ASP A 333 7.17 -11.84 27.78
C ASP A 333 6.63 -13.18 28.31
N ASN A 334 7.31 -13.76 29.30
CA ASN A 334 6.97 -15.04 29.93
C ASN A 334 5.53 -15.13 30.46
N ARG A 335 4.81 -14.01 30.52
CA ARG A 335 3.38 -13.92 30.85
C ARG A 335 2.45 -14.34 29.70
N VAL A 336 2.89 -14.29 28.44
CA VAL A 336 2.08 -14.68 27.28
C VAL A 336 2.28 -16.17 26.99
N GLN A 337 1.35 -17.00 27.43
CA GLN A 337 1.41 -18.46 27.21
C GLN A 337 1.07 -18.87 25.77
N SER A 338 0.29 -18.06 25.06
CA SER A 338 -0.01 -18.23 23.64
C SER A 338 -0.62 -16.95 23.07
N ASP A 339 -0.26 -16.64 21.83
CA ASP A 339 -0.89 -15.60 21.02
C ASP A 339 -1.39 -16.15 19.66
N PHE A 340 -1.22 -17.44 19.37
CA PHE A 340 -1.79 -18.11 18.20
C PHE A 340 -2.44 -19.45 18.56
N VAL A 341 -3.75 -19.55 18.30
CA VAL A 341 -4.56 -20.74 18.57
C VAL A 341 -5.31 -21.16 17.31
N VAL A 342 -5.28 -22.46 16.99
CA VAL A 342 -5.94 -23.06 15.83
C VAL A 342 -6.83 -24.21 16.27
N HIS A 343 -8.10 -24.19 15.88
CA HIS A 343 -9.01 -25.33 15.99
C HIS A 343 -9.18 -26.03 14.64
N GLN A 344 -8.75 -27.29 14.52
CA GLN A 344 -9.03 -28.10 13.35
C GLN A 344 -10.27 -28.97 13.54
N VAL A 345 -11.16 -28.92 12.55
CA VAL A 345 -12.39 -29.70 12.45
C VAL A 345 -12.33 -30.54 11.17
N THR A 346 -12.24 -31.85 11.30
CA THR A 346 -12.16 -32.79 10.17
C THR A 346 -13.47 -33.55 10.01
N VAL A 347 -14.16 -33.31 8.89
CA VAL A 347 -15.54 -33.75 8.67
C VAL A 347 -15.80 -34.04 7.18
N GLN A 348 -16.75 -34.93 6.89
CA GLN A 348 -17.20 -35.21 5.52
C GLN A 348 -18.25 -34.20 5.07
N VAL A 349 -18.20 -33.71 3.82
CA VAL A 349 -19.29 -32.90 3.26
C VAL A 349 -20.57 -33.75 3.07
N PRO A 350 -21.77 -33.14 2.96
CA PRO A 350 -22.11 -31.77 3.35
C PRO A 350 -21.92 -31.50 4.85
N PHE A 351 -21.73 -30.23 5.23
CA PHE A 351 -21.75 -29.81 6.64
C PHE A 351 -22.10 -28.32 6.75
N GLN A 352 -22.55 -27.91 7.94
CA GLN A 352 -22.61 -26.53 8.41
C GLN A 352 -21.84 -26.42 9.75
N ILE A 353 -21.00 -25.39 9.88
CA ILE A 353 -20.31 -25.02 11.12
C ILE A 353 -20.53 -23.53 11.37
N GLU A 354 -20.72 -23.15 12.63
CA GLU A 354 -20.86 -21.76 13.05
C GLU A 354 -19.77 -21.38 14.06
N VAL A 355 -19.22 -20.18 13.95
CA VAL A 355 -18.22 -19.64 14.89
C VAL A 355 -18.73 -18.28 15.36
N LEU A 356 -18.73 -18.04 16.68
CA LEU A 356 -19.30 -16.83 17.27
C LEU A 356 -18.25 -16.08 18.05
N PHE A 357 -18.09 -14.79 17.77
CA PHE A 357 -17.39 -13.82 18.61
C PHE A 357 -18.42 -13.06 19.45
N GLU A 358 -18.23 -13.09 20.76
CA GLU A 358 -19.05 -12.42 21.76
C GLU A 358 -18.18 -11.43 22.53
N SER A 359 -18.47 -10.12 22.43
CA SER A 359 -17.81 -9.10 23.26
C SER A 359 -18.25 -9.23 24.72
N GLY A 360 -17.30 -9.11 25.66
CA GLY A 360 -17.56 -9.14 27.10
C GLY A 360 -18.36 -7.93 27.58
N SER A 361 -18.21 -6.77 26.93
CA SER A 361 -18.94 -5.54 27.26
C SER A 361 -20.40 -5.51 26.78
N PHE A 362 -20.83 -6.47 25.95
CA PHE A 362 -22.22 -6.55 25.48
C PHE A 362 -23.07 -7.39 26.44
N HIS A 363 -23.29 -6.86 27.64
CA HIS A 363 -24.01 -7.53 28.72
C HIS A 363 -25.48 -7.81 28.37
N ASP A 364 -26.18 -6.82 27.79
CA ASP A 364 -27.61 -6.89 27.49
C ASP A 364 -27.92 -7.54 26.13
N ARG A 365 -27.11 -8.50 25.65
CA ARG A 365 -27.38 -9.16 24.35
C ARG A 365 -28.69 -9.96 24.42
N PRO A 366 -29.61 -9.80 23.44
CA PRO A 366 -30.94 -10.43 23.53
C PRO A 366 -30.92 -11.94 23.31
N ASN A 367 -29.94 -12.45 22.56
CA ASN A 367 -29.73 -13.87 22.24
C ASN A 367 -28.35 -14.06 21.61
N GLN A 368 -27.93 -15.31 21.37
CA GLN A 368 -26.73 -15.61 20.56
C GLN A 368 -27.07 -15.53 19.06
N LEU A 369 -26.13 -15.00 18.26
CA LEU A 369 -26.26 -14.90 16.81
C LEU A 369 -25.95 -16.25 16.13
N LYS A 370 -26.82 -17.25 16.36
CA LYS A 370 -26.62 -18.67 16.01
C LYS A 370 -27.87 -19.26 15.35
N GLY A 371 -27.73 -20.30 14.51
CA GLY A 371 -28.86 -21.08 13.99
C GLY A 371 -29.94 -20.21 13.34
N SER A 372 -31.21 -20.39 13.73
CA SER A 372 -32.36 -19.64 13.18
C SER A 372 -32.18 -18.13 13.30
N VAL A 373 -31.67 -17.62 14.42
CA VAL A 373 -31.41 -16.18 14.64
C VAL A 373 -30.43 -15.63 13.59
N LEU A 374 -29.38 -16.39 13.27
CA LEU A 374 -28.42 -16.03 12.23
C LEU A 374 -29.04 -16.15 10.82
N THR A 375 -29.94 -17.11 10.59
CA THR A 375 -30.68 -17.30 9.33
C THR A 375 -31.66 -16.15 9.06
N GLU A 376 -32.42 -15.74 10.07
CA GLU A 376 -33.37 -14.62 10.02
C GLU A 376 -32.63 -13.31 9.72
N GLU A 377 -31.58 -13.01 10.49
CA GLU A 377 -30.80 -11.78 10.32
C GLU A 377 -30.08 -11.73 8.97
N LEU A 378 -29.48 -12.84 8.52
CA LEU A 378 -28.89 -12.93 7.18
C LEU A 378 -29.93 -12.73 6.06
N THR A 379 -31.17 -13.17 6.27
CA THR A 379 -32.26 -12.99 5.31
C THR A 379 -32.68 -11.52 5.25
N ARG A 380 -32.88 -10.88 6.42
CA ARG A 380 -33.17 -9.44 6.55
C ARG A 380 -32.10 -8.58 5.86
N LEU A 381 -30.82 -8.86 6.12
CA LEU A 381 -29.71 -8.12 5.54
C LEU A 381 -29.58 -8.31 4.02
N LYS A 382 -29.86 -9.52 3.49
CA LYS A 382 -29.92 -9.76 2.04
C LYS A 382 -31.05 -9.00 1.35
N LEU A 383 -32.23 -8.92 1.97
CA LEU A 383 -33.35 -8.14 1.44
C LEU A 383 -32.98 -6.65 1.39
N SER A 384 -32.52 -6.09 2.51
CA SER A 384 -32.07 -4.70 2.60
C SER A 384 -30.93 -4.36 1.61
N TYR A 385 -29.96 -5.27 1.42
CA TYR A 385 -28.92 -5.13 0.39
C TYR A 385 -29.50 -5.09 -1.02
N ASN A 386 -30.45 -5.97 -1.35
CA ASN A 386 -31.06 -6.02 -2.67
C ASN A 386 -31.85 -4.75 -2.99
N GLU A 387 -32.61 -4.24 -2.02
CA GLU A 387 -33.36 -2.99 -2.10
C GLU A 387 -32.42 -1.78 -2.28
N LYS A 388 -31.39 -1.67 -1.43
CA LYS A 388 -30.38 -0.61 -1.54
C LYS A 388 -29.65 -0.66 -2.89
N PHE A 389 -29.28 -1.85 -3.36
CA PHE A 389 -28.59 -2.02 -4.64
C PHE A 389 -29.45 -1.55 -5.82
N GLU A 390 -30.73 -1.93 -5.87
CA GLU A 390 -31.60 -1.45 -6.95
C GLU A 390 -31.85 0.06 -6.82
N LYS A 391 -32.02 0.59 -5.62
CA LYS A 391 -32.15 2.04 -5.38
C LYS A 391 -30.90 2.83 -5.83
N THR A 392 -29.70 2.30 -5.63
CA THR A 392 -28.44 2.97 -6.00
C THR A 392 -28.15 2.88 -7.49
N PHE A 393 -28.31 1.70 -8.12
CA PHE A 393 -27.83 1.48 -9.50
C PHE A 393 -28.94 1.39 -10.56
N GLY A 394 -30.18 1.08 -10.16
CA GLY A 394 -31.35 1.01 -11.04
C GLY A 394 -31.21 0.00 -12.19
N LEU A 395 -30.46 -1.10 -12.01
CA LEU A 395 -30.12 -1.99 -13.11
C LEU A 395 -31.33 -2.78 -13.64
N GLN A 396 -32.26 -3.21 -12.79
CA GLN A 396 -33.50 -3.84 -13.24
C GLN A 396 -34.38 -2.81 -13.96
N ASN A 397 -34.48 -1.59 -13.42
CA ASN A 397 -35.24 -0.50 -14.04
C ASN A 397 -34.67 -0.05 -15.40
N LYS A 398 -33.36 -0.21 -15.61
CA LYS A 398 -32.65 0.02 -16.89
C LYS A 398 -32.75 -1.15 -17.87
N GLY A 399 -33.49 -2.23 -17.53
CA GLY A 399 -33.70 -3.39 -18.41
C GLY A 399 -32.57 -4.42 -18.42
N PHE A 400 -31.60 -4.35 -17.49
CA PHE A 400 -30.56 -5.39 -17.40
C PHE A 400 -31.16 -6.73 -16.92
N THR A 401 -30.71 -7.83 -17.54
CA THR A 401 -31.18 -9.17 -17.20
C THR A 401 -30.83 -9.56 -15.75
N PRO A 402 -31.57 -10.50 -15.13
CA PRO A 402 -31.23 -11.00 -13.79
C PRO A 402 -29.81 -11.55 -13.66
N ALA A 403 -29.18 -12.02 -14.76
CA ALA A 403 -27.79 -12.43 -14.77
C ALA A 403 -26.82 -11.24 -14.67
N GLN A 404 -27.05 -10.18 -15.44
CA GLN A 404 -26.27 -8.93 -15.37
C GLN A 404 -26.44 -8.22 -14.01
N VAL A 405 -27.64 -8.23 -13.43
CA VAL A 405 -27.88 -7.69 -12.08
C VAL A 405 -27.11 -8.48 -11.01
N ARG A 406 -27.08 -9.83 -11.10
CA ARG A 406 -26.23 -10.65 -10.22
C ARG A 406 -24.74 -10.37 -10.40
N PHE A 407 -24.29 -10.16 -11.64
CA PHE A 407 -22.91 -9.77 -11.93
C PHE A 407 -22.56 -8.41 -11.31
N GLY A 408 -23.41 -7.39 -11.44
CA GLY A 408 -23.21 -6.08 -10.81
C GLY A 408 -23.14 -6.16 -9.28
N LYS A 409 -24.00 -6.98 -8.65
CA LYS A 409 -23.95 -7.25 -7.20
C LYS A 409 -22.64 -7.92 -6.79
N ALA A 410 -22.16 -8.89 -7.56
CA ALA A 410 -20.88 -9.53 -7.31
C ALA A 410 -19.69 -8.57 -7.51
N ALA A 411 -19.71 -7.71 -8.52
CA ALA A 411 -18.66 -6.71 -8.76
C ALA A 411 -18.53 -5.74 -7.58
N LEU A 412 -19.64 -5.14 -7.14
CA LEU A 412 -19.66 -4.28 -5.94
C LEU A 412 -19.25 -5.05 -4.68
N SER A 413 -19.75 -6.27 -4.50
CA SER A 413 -19.43 -7.08 -3.32
C SER A 413 -17.95 -7.46 -3.23
N ASN A 414 -17.28 -7.71 -4.36
CA ASN A 414 -15.84 -7.98 -4.35
C ASN A 414 -15.00 -6.71 -4.17
N MET A 415 -15.47 -5.54 -4.64
CA MET A 415 -14.84 -4.26 -4.33
C MET A 415 -14.90 -3.97 -2.83
N LEU A 416 -16.09 -4.03 -2.22
CA LEU A 416 -16.28 -3.80 -0.79
C LEU A 416 -15.59 -4.87 0.07
N GLY A 417 -15.64 -6.13 -0.34
CA GLY A 417 -14.94 -7.25 0.29
C GLY A 417 -13.43 -7.33 -0.03
N GLY A 418 -12.91 -6.35 -0.76
CA GLY A 418 -11.48 -6.08 -0.97
C GLY A 418 -10.94 -4.94 -0.09
N MET A 419 -11.78 -4.23 0.66
CA MET A 419 -11.34 -3.22 1.62
C MET A 419 -10.46 -3.85 2.71
N GLY A 420 -9.26 -3.30 2.91
CA GLY A 420 -8.30 -3.72 3.93
C GLY A 420 -7.99 -2.62 4.95
N TYR A 421 -7.45 -3.03 6.10
CA TYR A 421 -6.90 -2.12 7.11
C TYR A 421 -5.47 -2.53 7.45
N PHE A 422 -4.53 -1.66 7.06
CA PHE A 422 -3.10 -1.87 7.16
C PHE A 422 -2.49 -0.87 8.15
N PHE A 423 -1.40 -1.25 8.81
CA PHE A 423 -0.64 -0.39 9.71
C PHE A 423 0.84 -0.77 9.64
N GLY A 424 1.73 0.21 9.69
CA GLY A 424 3.18 -0.01 9.70
C GLY A 424 3.95 1.12 9.03
N GLN A 425 5.20 0.84 8.64
CA GLN A 425 6.11 1.78 8.00
C GLN A 425 6.37 1.39 6.53
N SER A 426 6.26 2.35 5.61
CA SER A 426 6.83 2.18 4.26
C SER A 426 8.35 2.39 4.27
N VAL A 427 9.05 1.81 3.30
CA VAL A 427 10.49 2.07 3.07
C VAL A 427 10.63 3.05 1.92
N VAL A 428 11.32 4.18 2.14
CA VAL A 428 11.40 5.28 1.16
C VAL A 428 12.83 5.70 0.87
N GLN A 429 13.07 6.26 -0.31
CA GLN A 429 14.36 6.85 -0.67
C GLN A 429 14.16 8.15 -1.46
N SER A 430 14.85 9.21 -1.03
CA SER A 430 14.91 10.50 -1.73
C SER A 430 16.25 10.69 -2.45
N PRO A 431 16.37 11.62 -3.41
CA PRO A 431 17.64 11.99 -4.04
C PRO A 431 18.73 12.47 -3.05
N TYR A 432 18.36 12.84 -1.83
CA TYR A 432 19.29 13.33 -0.80
C TYR A 432 19.76 12.23 0.16
N SER A 433 19.04 11.10 0.25
CA SER A 433 19.37 9.95 1.10
C SER A 433 20.17 8.88 0.36
N GLU A 434 21.31 8.48 0.91
CA GLU A 434 22.20 7.48 0.32
C GLU A 434 21.67 6.04 0.41
N HIS A 435 20.88 5.76 1.45
CA HIS A 435 20.23 4.47 1.66
C HIS A 435 18.72 4.68 1.88
N PRO A 436 17.89 3.66 1.65
CA PRO A 436 16.48 3.69 2.03
C PRO A 436 16.31 3.91 3.54
N ILE A 437 15.26 4.63 3.90
CA ILE A 437 14.91 5.01 5.29
C ILE A 437 13.45 4.66 5.57
N PHE A 438 13.13 4.39 6.83
CA PHE A 438 11.76 4.12 7.24
C PHE A 438 10.93 5.41 7.26
N TYR A 439 9.75 5.34 6.65
CA TYR A 439 8.70 6.34 6.76
C TYR A 439 8.05 6.29 8.17
N PRO A 440 7.42 7.37 8.66
CA PRO A 440 6.62 7.30 9.89
C PRO A 440 5.55 6.21 9.83
N GLU A 441 5.24 5.62 10.99
CA GLU A 441 4.12 4.67 11.10
C GLU A 441 2.80 5.34 10.72
N GLY A 442 1.99 4.63 9.92
CA GLY A 442 0.71 5.12 9.45
C GLY A 442 -0.32 4.00 9.31
N ALA A 443 -1.59 4.36 9.50
CA ALA A 443 -2.72 3.51 9.19
C ALA A 443 -3.21 3.77 7.76
N LEU A 444 -3.73 2.73 7.10
CA LEU A 444 -4.38 2.86 5.81
C LEU A 444 -5.64 1.99 5.73
N PHE A 445 -6.79 2.63 5.50
CA PHE A 445 -8.04 1.98 5.15
C PHE A 445 -8.31 2.23 3.67
N THR A 446 -8.27 1.18 2.84
CA THR A 446 -8.23 1.30 1.36
C THR A 446 -8.80 0.05 0.70
N ALA A 447 -9.32 0.17 -0.52
CA ALA A 447 -9.51 -1.00 -1.38
C ALA A 447 -8.16 -1.49 -1.93
N VAL A 448 -8.14 -2.69 -2.50
CA VAL A 448 -6.94 -3.30 -3.09
C VAL A 448 -7.24 -3.76 -4.53
N PRO A 449 -6.32 -3.58 -5.51
CA PRO A 449 -6.59 -3.93 -6.91
C PRO A 449 -6.85 -5.42 -7.12
N SER A 450 -6.20 -6.28 -6.34
CA SER A 450 -6.38 -7.73 -6.40
C SER A 450 -6.07 -8.39 -5.07
N ARG A 451 -7.01 -9.16 -4.54
CA ARG A 451 -6.83 -9.98 -3.33
C ARG A 451 -5.67 -11.00 -3.43
N SER A 452 -5.29 -11.40 -4.64
CA SER A 452 -4.24 -12.41 -4.87
C SER A 452 -2.88 -11.83 -5.26
N PHE A 453 -2.84 -10.83 -6.14
CA PHE A 453 -1.57 -10.27 -6.63
C PHE A 453 -1.14 -9.02 -5.86
N PHE A 454 -2.11 -8.17 -5.51
CA PHE A 454 -1.89 -6.80 -5.05
C PHE A 454 -2.74 -6.51 -3.81
N PRO A 455 -2.65 -7.28 -2.71
CA PRO A 455 -3.53 -7.11 -1.55
C PRO A 455 -3.04 -5.98 -0.61
N ARG A 456 -2.82 -4.80 -1.19
CA ARG A 456 -2.25 -3.60 -0.54
C ARG A 456 -2.72 -2.35 -1.28
N GLY A 457 -2.50 -1.17 -0.71
CA GLY A 457 -2.94 0.09 -1.30
C GLY A 457 -2.09 0.52 -2.50
N PHE A 458 -2.73 0.92 -3.59
CA PHE A 458 -2.11 1.57 -4.74
C PHE A 458 -2.80 2.92 -5.01
N LEU A 459 -2.02 3.98 -5.14
CA LEU A 459 -2.51 5.37 -5.08
C LEU A 459 -3.46 5.70 -6.24
N TRP A 460 -3.08 5.34 -7.47
CA TRP A 460 -3.91 5.64 -8.64
C TRP A 460 -5.12 4.70 -8.79
N ASP A 461 -4.99 3.41 -8.46
CA ASP A 461 -6.11 2.46 -8.46
C ASP A 461 -7.24 2.91 -7.51
N GLU A 462 -6.88 3.47 -6.35
CA GLU A 462 -7.86 3.80 -5.31
C GLU A 462 -8.85 4.89 -5.76
N GLY A 463 -8.46 5.86 -6.59
CA GLY A 463 -9.42 6.80 -7.18
C GLY A 463 -10.52 6.07 -7.98
N PHE A 464 -10.16 5.07 -8.78
CA PHE A 464 -11.15 4.28 -9.53
C PHE A 464 -11.99 3.37 -8.63
N HIS A 465 -11.40 2.78 -7.57
CA HIS A 465 -12.15 2.04 -6.55
C HIS A 465 -13.23 2.93 -5.91
N GLN A 466 -12.85 4.16 -5.56
CA GLN A 466 -13.72 5.08 -4.84
C GLN A 466 -14.83 5.69 -5.70
N LEU A 467 -14.68 5.80 -7.02
CA LEU A 467 -15.80 6.13 -7.93
C LEU A 467 -16.97 5.13 -7.79
N LEU A 468 -16.70 3.83 -7.62
CA LEU A 468 -17.73 2.82 -7.39
C LEU A 468 -18.22 2.82 -5.93
N ILE A 469 -17.30 2.83 -4.96
CA ILE A 469 -17.64 2.75 -3.53
C ILE A 469 -18.48 3.96 -3.10
N ARG A 470 -18.18 5.18 -3.58
CA ARG A 470 -18.92 6.40 -3.24
C ARG A 470 -20.41 6.30 -3.55
N LYS A 471 -20.80 5.64 -4.65
CA LYS A 471 -22.22 5.44 -5.00
C LYS A 471 -22.96 4.59 -3.95
N TRP A 472 -22.25 3.68 -3.29
CA TRP A 472 -22.81 2.78 -2.29
C TRP A 472 -22.72 3.33 -0.86
N ASP A 473 -21.57 3.86 -0.48
CA ASP A 473 -21.30 4.42 0.85
C ASP A 473 -20.27 5.57 0.77
N PRO A 474 -20.72 6.83 0.72
CA PRO A 474 -19.83 7.99 0.72
C PRO A 474 -18.94 8.10 1.97
N GLN A 475 -19.33 7.52 3.11
CA GLN A 475 -18.52 7.61 4.34
C GLN A 475 -17.25 6.76 4.23
N VAL A 476 -17.34 5.58 3.61
CA VAL A 476 -16.17 4.74 3.31
C VAL A 476 -15.19 5.50 2.41
N THR A 477 -15.67 6.19 1.39
CA THR A 477 -14.83 7.03 0.52
C THR A 477 -14.18 8.19 1.26
N ARG A 478 -14.91 8.89 2.14
CA ARG A 478 -14.33 9.96 2.97
C ARG A 478 -13.21 9.43 3.87
N GLU A 479 -13.41 8.29 4.51
CA GLU A 479 -12.39 7.65 5.36
C GLU A 479 -11.17 7.18 4.55
N ALA A 480 -11.37 6.60 3.36
CA ALA A 480 -10.27 6.13 2.52
C ALA A 480 -9.39 7.26 1.98
N LEU A 481 -9.99 8.28 1.34
CA LEU A 481 -9.26 9.46 0.84
C LEU A 481 -8.47 10.16 1.95
N ALA A 482 -9.06 10.24 3.15
CA ALA A 482 -8.44 10.89 4.29
C ALA A 482 -7.26 10.09 4.88
N HIS A 483 -7.32 8.75 4.94
CA HIS A 483 -6.17 7.93 5.31
C HIS A 483 -5.01 8.15 4.32
N TRP A 484 -5.28 8.09 3.01
CA TRP A 484 -4.25 8.28 1.99
C TRP A 484 -3.59 9.67 2.05
N LEU A 485 -4.37 10.74 2.24
CA LEU A 485 -3.85 12.10 2.33
C LEU A 485 -3.15 12.37 3.67
N ASP A 486 -3.53 11.69 4.76
CA ASP A 486 -2.81 11.77 6.04
C ASP A 486 -1.39 11.20 5.95
N LEU A 487 -1.14 10.22 5.07
CA LEU A 487 0.19 9.64 4.80
C LEU A 487 1.13 10.56 4.01
N MET A 488 0.69 11.73 3.56
CA MET A 488 1.50 12.68 2.78
C MET A 488 2.66 13.29 3.58
N ASN A 489 3.82 13.46 2.95
CA ASN A 489 4.98 14.16 3.54
C ASN A 489 4.88 15.69 3.44
N VAL A 490 5.79 16.41 4.10
CA VAL A 490 5.91 17.89 4.09
C VAL A 490 6.24 18.49 2.72
N GLU A 491 6.54 17.66 1.73
CA GLU A 491 6.80 18.06 0.35
C GLU A 491 5.57 17.92 -0.54
N GLY A 492 4.52 17.23 -0.08
CA GLY A 492 3.33 16.91 -0.87
C GLY A 492 3.34 15.50 -1.49
N TRP A 493 4.41 14.72 -1.31
CA TRP A 493 4.50 13.38 -1.89
C TRP A 493 3.75 12.33 -1.05
N ILE A 494 3.20 11.33 -1.74
CA ILE A 494 2.56 10.14 -1.18
C ILE A 494 3.18 8.92 -1.88
N PRO A 495 3.65 7.89 -1.15
CA PRO A 495 4.11 6.65 -1.77
C PRO A 495 3.02 6.01 -2.64
N ARG A 496 3.35 5.70 -3.91
CA ARG A 496 2.41 5.12 -4.90
C ARG A 496 1.88 3.74 -4.49
N GLU A 497 2.65 2.99 -3.73
CA GLU A 497 2.37 1.62 -3.31
C GLU A 497 2.64 1.50 -1.82
N GLN A 498 1.60 1.19 -1.04
CA GLN A 498 1.61 1.27 0.42
C GLN A 498 1.80 -0.13 1.02
N ILE A 499 3.05 -0.44 1.34
CA ILE A 499 3.48 -1.74 1.86
C ILE A 499 3.61 -1.62 3.38
N LEU A 500 2.47 -1.72 4.08
CA LEU A 500 2.37 -1.44 5.51
C LEU A 500 2.16 -2.73 6.30
N GLY A 501 3.19 -3.11 7.07
CA GLY A 501 3.21 -4.29 7.94
C GLY A 501 3.63 -5.59 7.24
N ASP A 502 4.02 -6.58 8.04
CA ASP A 502 4.68 -7.82 7.56
C ASP A 502 3.79 -8.66 6.63
N GLU A 503 2.47 -8.70 6.87
CA GLU A 503 1.53 -9.39 5.97
C GLU A 503 1.60 -8.82 4.55
N ALA A 504 1.69 -7.49 4.40
CA ALA A 504 1.78 -6.83 3.10
C ALA A 504 3.17 -7.04 2.48
N LEU A 505 4.24 -6.87 3.28
CA LEU A 505 5.63 -7.06 2.85
C LEU A 505 5.89 -8.48 2.32
N SER A 506 5.31 -9.51 2.95
CA SER A 506 5.43 -10.92 2.52
C SER A 506 4.92 -11.19 1.10
N LYS A 507 4.17 -10.26 0.49
CA LYS A 507 3.59 -10.35 -0.85
C LYS A 507 4.28 -9.45 -1.87
N VAL A 508 5.47 -8.91 -1.56
CA VAL A 508 6.23 -8.01 -2.45
C VAL A 508 7.67 -8.51 -2.62
N PRO A 509 8.15 -8.74 -3.86
CA PRO A 509 9.58 -8.95 -4.13
C PRO A 509 10.41 -7.74 -3.67
N SER A 510 11.61 -8.00 -3.13
CA SER A 510 12.41 -6.97 -2.43
C SER A 510 12.80 -5.78 -3.32
N GLU A 511 12.89 -5.98 -4.64
CA GLU A 511 13.16 -4.93 -5.62
C GLU A 511 12.05 -3.87 -5.76
N PHE A 512 10.82 -4.17 -5.32
CA PHE A 512 9.68 -3.24 -5.40
C PHE A 512 9.30 -2.59 -4.06
N VAL A 513 10.01 -2.93 -2.97
CA VAL A 513 9.68 -2.44 -1.62
C VAL A 513 10.00 -0.95 -1.45
N VAL A 514 11.14 -0.49 -1.97
CA VAL A 514 11.61 0.90 -1.82
C VAL A 514 10.80 1.86 -2.69
N GLN A 515 10.15 2.85 -2.06
CA GLN A 515 9.39 3.88 -2.75
C GLN A 515 10.23 5.15 -2.92
N HIS A 516 10.38 5.65 -4.15
CA HIS A 516 11.23 6.80 -4.46
C HIS A 516 10.45 8.12 -4.44
N THR A 517 10.96 9.16 -3.75
CA THR A 517 10.20 10.42 -3.57
C THR A 517 10.08 11.30 -4.81
N GLU A 518 10.83 11.01 -5.88
CA GLU A 518 10.65 11.65 -7.19
C GLU A 518 9.54 10.98 -8.03
N ASN A 519 9.14 9.76 -7.67
CA ASN A 519 8.17 8.96 -8.41
C ASN A 519 6.74 9.33 -8.04
N ALA A 520 6.05 9.93 -9.01
CA ALA A 520 4.63 10.25 -8.96
C ALA A 520 3.72 9.07 -9.34
N ASN A 521 2.40 9.28 -9.29
CA ASN A 521 1.38 8.37 -9.85
C ASN A 521 0.22 9.20 -10.44
N PRO A 522 -0.69 8.67 -11.28
CA PRO A 522 -1.85 9.44 -11.69
C PRO A 522 -2.69 9.91 -10.49
N PRO A 523 -3.03 11.20 -10.38
CA PRO A 523 -3.70 11.76 -9.20
C PRO A 523 -5.24 11.55 -9.27
N THR A 524 -5.65 10.29 -9.38
CA THR A 524 -7.04 9.87 -9.66
C THR A 524 -8.06 10.26 -8.59
N PHE A 525 -7.62 10.65 -7.40
CA PHE A 525 -8.50 11.27 -6.39
C PHE A 525 -9.20 12.53 -6.91
N PHE A 526 -8.62 13.27 -7.86
CA PHE A 526 -9.32 14.40 -8.47
C PHE A 526 -10.55 13.98 -9.28
N LEU A 527 -10.63 12.75 -9.82
CA LEU A 527 -11.86 12.23 -10.44
C LEU A 527 -12.98 12.08 -9.38
N VAL A 528 -12.64 11.54 -8.22
CA VAL A 528 -13.58 11.31 -7.11
C VAL A 528 -14.03 12.64 -6.50
N LEU A 529 -13.11 13.60 -6.38
CA LEU A 529 -13.37 14.93 -5.86
C LEU A 529 -14.20 15.76 -6.85
N GLU A 530 -13.94 15.67 -8.16
CA GLU A 530 -14.76 16.31 -9.20
C GLU A 530 -16.21 15.83 -9.15
N GLU A 531 -16.44 14.51 -9.21
CA GLU A 531 -17.80 13.93 -9.09
C GLU A 531 -18.48 14.27 -7.74
N PHE A 532 -17.69 14.49 -6.69
CA PHE A 532 -18.20 14.93 -5.40
C PHE A 532 -18.62 16.41 -5.43
N LEU A 533 -17.78 17.30 -5.94
CA LEU A 533 -18.03 18.73 -6.02
C LEU A 533 -19.20 19.04 -6.95
N GLU A 534 -19.27 18.43 -8.14
CA GLU A 534 -20.41 18.56 -9.06
C GLU A 534 -21.74 18.16 -8.40
N HIS A 535 -21.74 17.07 -7.63
CA HIS A 535 -22.94 16.64 -6.92
C HIS A 535 -23.35 17.62 -5.82
N LEU A 536 -22.39 18.26 -5.14
CA LEU A 536 -22.63 19.29 -4.14
C LEU A 536 -23.15 20.59 -4.76
N GLU A 537 -22.57 21.04 -5.88
CA GLU A 537 -23.00 22.23 -6.62
C GLU A 537 -24.40 22.06 -7.21
N ALA A 538 -24.77 20.85 -7.65
CA ALA A 538 -26.11 20.53 -8.14
C ALA A 538 -27.19 20.45 -7.03
N HIS A 539 -26.80 20.34 -5.75
CA HIS A 539 -27.72 20.18 -4.62
C HIS A 539 -27.30 21.04 -3.40
N PRO A 540 -27.21 22.37 -3.53
CA PRO A 540 -26.64 23.24 -2.50
C PRO A 540 -27.45 23.24 -1.18
N ASP A 541 -28.77 23.06 -1.26
CA ASP A 541 -29.67 23.01 -0.10
C ASP A 541 -29.69 21.64 0.61
N ALA A 542 -29.00 20.64 0.08
CA ALA A 542 -29.03 19.29 0.65
C ALA A 542 -28.27 19.24 1.99
N PRO A 543 -28.80 18.60 3.05
CA PRO A 543 -28.06 18.46 4.32
C PRO A 543 -26.70 17.74 4.17
N GLN A 544 -26.51 16.93 3.11
CA GLN A 544 -25.19 16.35 2.82
C GLN A 544 -24.14 17.41 2.45
N PHE A 545 -24.54 18.56 1.90
CA PHE A 545 -23.65 19.68 1.52
C PHE A 545 -22.97 20.30 2.73
N GLN A 546 -23.77 20.81 3.69
CA GLN A 546 -23.27 21.44 4.89
C GLN A 546 -22.38 20.49 5.72
N ASN A 547 -22.78 19.21 5.80
CA ASN A 547 -22.01 18.15 6.48
C ASN A 547 -20.72 17.73 5.74
N SER A 548 -20.49 18.20 4.51
CA SER A 548 -19.29 17.88 3.73
C SER A 548 -18.23 18.99 3.79
N LEU A 549 -18.62 20.25 4.04
CA LEU A 549 -17.69 21.38 4.11
C LEU A 549 -16.58 21.23 5.16
N PRO A 550 -16.82 20.75 6.41
CA PRO A 550 -15.74 20.57 7.39
C PRO A 550 -14.69 19.55 6.94
N PHE A 551 -15.11 18.51 6.24
CA PHE A 551 -14.24 17.49 5.66
C PHE A 551 -13.40 18.06 4.51
N LEU A 552 -14.02 18.78 3.59
CA LEU A 552 -13.33 19.47 2.49
C LEU A 552 -12.31 20.50 3.00
N ARG A 553 -12.65 21.27 4.04
CA ARG A 553 -11.71 22.21 4.70
C ARG A 553 -10.49 21.52 5.31
N ARG A 554 -10.65 20.33 5.90
CA ARG A 554 -9.52 19.54 6.41
C ARG A 554 -8.66 18.93 5.30
N LEU A 555 -9.26 18.52 4.18
CA LEU A 555 -8.56 18.00 3.01
C LEU A 555 -7.73 19.08 2.28
N TYR A 556 -8.29 20.28 2.14
CA TYR A 556 -7.81 21.31 1.22
C TYR A 556 -6.30 21.63 1.32
N PRO A 557 -5.70 21.85 2.50
CA PRO A 557 -4.27 22.16 2.60
C PRO A 557 -3.35 21.04 2.06
N ARG A 558 -3.76 19.77 2.19
CA ARG A 558 -3.01 18.63 1.67
C ARG A 558 -3.16 18.53 0.16
N LEU A 559 -4.36 18.73 -0.37
CA LEU A 559 -4.62 18.76 -1.82
C LEU A 559 -3.87 19.91 -2.52
N GLN A 560 -3.80 21.08 -1.89
CA GLN A 560 -2.97 22.20 -2.33
C GLN A 560 -1.50 21.79 -2.46
N THR A 561 -0.89 21.28 -1.39
CA THR A 561 0.54 20.87 -1.43
C THR A 561 0.79 19.72 -2.40
N TRP A 562 -0.17 18.80 -2.60
CA TRP A 562 -0.06 17.74 -3.61
C TRP A 562 -0.06 18.32 -5.03
N PHE A 563 -0.98 19.24 -5.33
CA PHE A 563 -1.05 19.92 -6.62
C PHE A 563 0.21 20.75 -6.90
N GLU A 564 0.71 21.49 -5.90
CA GLU A 564 1.98 22.22 -5.98
C GLU A 564 3.16 21.27 -6.21
N TRP A 565 3.19 20.10 -5.55
CA TRP A 565 4.22 19.09 -5.72
C TRP A 565 4.29 18.54 -7.15
N TYR A 566 3.16 18.28 -7.82
CA TYR A 566 3.19 17.89 -9.24
C TYR A 566 3.77 18.99 -10.12
N ASN A 567 3.30 20.23 -9.95
CA ASN A 567 3.76 21.37 -10.73
C ASN A 567 5.25 21.66 -10.54
N ALA A 568 5.78 21.48 -9.33
CA ALA A 568 7.20 21.67 -9.04
C ALA A 568 8.06 20.49 -9.51
N THR A 569 7.67 19.25 -9.22
CA THR A 569 8.55 18.08 -9.40
C THR A 569 8.43 17.41 -10.76
N GLN A 570 7.26 17.44 -11.38
CA GLN A 570 6.97 16.74 -12.64
C GLN A 570 6.93 17.67 -13.87
N ALA A 571 7.30 18.95 -13.72
CA ALA A 571 7.44 19.90 -14.83
C ALA A 571 8.28 19.35 -16.00
N GLY A 572 7.84 19.63 -17.22
CA GLY A 572 8.53 19.29 -18.46
C GLY A 572 9.59 20.32 -18.87
N PRO A 573 10.23 20.13 -20.03
CA PRO A 573 11.26 21.03 -20.55
C PRO A 573 10.73 22.37 -21.08
N LEU A 574 9.44 22.45 -21.43
CA LEU A 574 8.77 23.66 -21.92
C LEU A 574 7.74 24.17 -20.90
N PRO A 575 7.43 25.49 -20.88
CA PRO A 575 6.35 26.03 -20.07
C PRO A 575 5.05 25.24 -20.27
N ASN A 576 4.32 24.97 -19.18
CA ASN A 576 3.05 24.25 -19.17
C ASN A 576 3.09 22.80 -19.71
N SER A 577 4.28 22.25 -19.99
CA SER A 577 4.45 20.83 -20.30
C SER A 577 4.83 20.02 -19.04
N TYR A 578 4.60 18.71 -19.07
CA TYR A 578 4.89 17.81 -17.95
C TYR A 578 5.63 16.54 -18.41
N ARG A 579 6.40 15.93 -17.50
CA ARG A 579 7.18 14.71 -17.75
C ARG A 579 7.30 13.86 -16.49
N TRP A 580 6.71 12.66 -16.52
CA TRP A 580 6.95 11.60 -15.53
C TRP A 580 8.44 11.39 -15.21
N ARG A 581 8.80 11.34 -13.91
CA ARG A 581 10.12 10.89 -13.44
C ARG A 581 10.19 9.36 -13.30
N GLY A 582 11.36 8.82 -12.94
CA GLY A 582 11.54 7.40 -12.65
C GLY A 582 11.69 6.43 -13.84
N ARG A 583 11.82 6.92 -15.07
CA ARG A 583 12.12 6.05 -16.24
C ARG A 583 13.58 5.62 -16.23
N ASP A 584 13.83 4.33 -16.49
CA ASP A 584 15.18 3.78 -16.58
C ASP A 584 15.93 4.34 -17.80
N LYS A 585 17.17 4.77 -17.58
CA LYS A 585 18.08 5.27 -18.62
C LYS A 585 18.94 4.15 -19.22
N ASP A 586 19.15 3.05 -18.50
CA ASP A 586 19.74 1.87 -19.10
C ASP A 586 18.68 1.16 -19.96
N THR A 587 18.91 1.17 -21.27
CA THR A 587 18.00 0.56 -22.24
C THR A 587 18.46 -0.82 -22.69
N ASN A 588 19.61 -1.33 -22.23
CA ASN A 588 20.28 -2.49 -22.85
C ASN A 588 19.46 -3.80 -22.79
N LEU A 589 18.56 -3.93 -21.82
CA LEU A 589 17.77 -5.15 -21.57
C LEU A 589 16.28 -5.03 -21.96
N LEU A 590 15.75 -3.81 -22.10
CA LEU A 590 14.32 -3.56 -22.33
C LEU A 590 14.08 -3.01 -23.73
N LEU A 591 13.10 -3.55 -24.48
CA LEU A 591 12.78 -3.05 -25.83
C LEU A 591 12.45 -1.53 -25.82
N ASN A 592 11.63 -1.13 -24.84
CA ASN A 592 11.33 0.25 -24.47
C ASN A 592 11.42 0.36 -22.93
N PRO A 593 12.05 1.40 -22.35
CA PRO A 593 12.09 1.58 -20.90
C PRO A 593 10.73 1.92 -20.30
N LYS A 594 10.38 1.21 -19.22
CA LYS A 594 9.09 1.32 -18.51
C LYS A 594 8.85 2.71 -17.92
N THR A 595 7.58 3.01 -17.65
CA THR A 595 7.12 4.25 -16.99
C THR A 595 6.14 3.92 -15.86
N LEU A 596 6.63 3.21 -14.84
CA LEU A 596 5.85 2.73 -13.68
C LEU A 596 5.10 3.85 -12.94
N THR A 597 5.64 5.07 -13.00
CA THR A 597 5.05 6.29 -12.45
C THR A 597 3.75 6.68 -13.15
N SER A 598 3.52 6.28 -14.39
CA SER A 598 2.29 6.61 -15.12
C SER A 598 1.11 5.67 -14.87
N GLY A 599 1.30 4.56 -14.15
CA GLY A 599 0.32 3.46 -14.05
C GLY A 599 0.17 2.62 -15.34
N LEU A 600 0.76 3.08 -16.44
CA LEU A 600 0.80 2.40 -17.75
C LEU A 600 2.23 1.87 -17.99
N ASP A 601 2.63 0.91 -17.16
CA ASP A 601 4.01 0.43 -16.96
C ASP A 601 4.85 0.26 -18.23
N ASP A 602 4.33 -0.47 -19.22
CA ASP A 602 5.03 -0.84 -20.46
C ASP A 602 4.45 -0.17 -21.72
N TYR A 603 3.58 0.84 -21.55
CA TYR A 603 3.10 1.64 -22.67
C TYR A 603 4.31 2.26 -23.41
N PRO A 604 4.47 2.06 -24.73
CA PRO A 604 5.66 2.52 -25.43
C PRO A 604 5.76 4.06 -25.42
N ARG A 605 6.83 4.59 -24.82
CA ARG A 605 7.15 6.03 -24.86
C ARG A 605 8.39 6.28 -25.71
N ALA A 606 8.98 7.49 -25.62
CA ALA A 606 10.23 7.80 -26.30
C ALA A 606 11.31 6.76 -25.92
N SER A 607 12.00 6.25 -26.94
CA SER A 607 12.75 5.00 -26.83
C SER A 607 14.13 5.20 -26.18
N HIS A 608 14.59 6.44 -26.04
CA HIS A 608 15.83 6.79 -25.34
C HIS A 608 15.53 7.90 -24.33
N PRO A 609 15.24 7.56 -23.06
CA PRO A 609 14.76 8.53 -22.08
C PRO A 609 15.69 9.71 -21.87
N SER A 610 15.15 10.93 -22.01
CA SER A 610 15.89 12.19 -21.87
C SER A 610 15.12 13.22 -21.02
N ALA A 611 15.72 14.39 -20.80
CA ALA A 611 15.05 15.49 -20.11
C ALA A 611 13.97 16.17 -20.99
N ASP A 612 14.08 15.98 -22.32
CA ASP A 612 13.28 16.64 -23.36
C ASP A 612 11.90 16.01 -23.58
N GLU A 613 11.56 14.96 -22.84
CA GLU A 613 10.29 14.27 -23.01
C GLU A 613 9.11 15.15 -22.55
N ARG A 614 7.97 15.02 -23.23
CA ARG A 614 6.69 15.60 -22.81
C ARG A 614 5.65 14.49 -22.84
N HIS A 615 4.91 14.32 -21.74
CA HIS A 615 3.95 13.23 -21.56
C HIS A 615 2.50 13.75 -21.53
N VAL A 616 1.70 13.40 -22.54
CA VAL A 616 0.36 14.01 -22.76
C VAL A 616 -0.67 13.55 -21.73
N ASP A 617 -0.54 12.32 -21.23
CA ASP A 617 -1.37 11.79 -20.14
C ASP A 617 -1.20 12.62 -18.86
N LEU A 618 0.04 12.96 -18.49
CA LEU A 618 0.32 13.79 -17.31
C LEU A 618 -0.16 15.24 -17.50
N HIS A 619 -0.06 15.81 -18.71
CA HIS A 619 -0.67 17.11 -19.00
C HIS A 619 -2.18 17.09 -18.71
N CYS A 620 -2.89 16.08 -19.20
CA CYS A 620 -4.34 15.96 -19.01
C CYS A 620 -4.71 15.72 -17.54
N TRP A 621 -3.92 14.98 -16.76
CA TRP A 621 -4.10 14.87 -15.32
C TRP A 621 -3.99 16.22 -14.59
N MET A 622 -3.11 17.11 -15.05
CA MET A 622 -2.97 18.44 -14.47
C MET A 622 -4.06 19.43 -14.90
N VAL A 623 -4.68 19.23 -16.08
CA VAL A 623 -5.95 19.91 -16.45
C VAL A 623 -7.06 19.53 -15.46
N LEU A 624 -7.25 18.23 -15.22
CA LEU A 624 -8.24 17.75 -14.24
C LEU A 624 -7.96 18.34 -12.85
N ALA A 625 -6.74 18.16 -12.34
CA ALA A 625 -6.37 18.61 -11.00
C ALA A 625 -6.57 20.12 -10.80
N SER A 626 -6.21 20.95 -11.80
CA SER A 626 -6.43 22.41 -11.73
C SER A 626 -7.90 22.80 -11.81
N ARG A 627 -8.72 22.10 -12.62
CA ARG A 627 -10.19 22.26 -12.65
C ARG A 627 -10.79 21.95 -11.28
N THR A 628 -10.50 20.79 -10.71
CA THR A 628 -11.03 20.36 -9.41
C THR A 628 -10.58 21.30 -8.27
N MET A 629 -9.32 21.73 -8.26
CA MET A 629 -8.82 22.71 -7.27
C MET A 629 -9.49 24.07 -7.41
N THR A 630 -9.82 24.53 -8.63
CA THR A 630 -10.57 25.77 -8.86
C THR A 630 -11.96 25.71 -8.23
N SER A 631 -12.73 24.66 -8.51
CA SER A 631 -14.07 24.48 -7.93
C SER A 631 -14.01 24.33 -6.41
N MET A 632 -13.08 23.53 -5.90
CA MET A 632 -12.91 23.32 -4.46
C MET A 632 -12.54 24.61 -3.71
N ALA A 633 -11.60 25.40 -4.24
CA ALA A 633 -11.20 26.67 -3.63
C ALA A 633 -12.36 27.67 -3.63
N ARG A 634 -13.10 27.81 -4.74
CA ARG A 634 -14.31 28.63 -4.81
C ARG A 634 -15.37 28.22 -3.79
N LEU A 635 -15.68 26.92 -3.71
CA LEU A 635 -16.66 26.38 -2.76
C LEU A 635 -16.30 26.66 -1.30
N LEU A 636 -15.01 26.66 -0.97
CA LEU A 636 -14.52 26.90 0.38
C LEU A 636 -14.34 28.38 0.74
N GLY A 637 -14.32 29.28 -0.26
CA GLY A 637 -14.01 30.70 -0.10
C GLY A 637 -12.50 31.00 -0.10
N GLU A 638 -11.69 30.07 -0.60
CA GLU A 638 -10.23 30.15 -0.67
C GLU A 638 -9.77 30.85 -1.97
N PRO A 639 -8.53 31.37 -2.02
CA PRO A 639 -7.95 31.92 -3.26
C PRO A 639 -7.91 30.87 -4.37
N HIS A 640 -8.55 31.17 -5.51
CA HIS A 640 -8.73 30.22 -6.62
C HIS A 640 -8.17 30.69 -7.96
N GLN A 641 -7.76 31.96 -8.05
CA GLN A 641 -7.41 32.62 -9.31
C GLN A 641 -6.15 32.04 -9.97
N GLU A 642 -5.26 31.43 -9.18
CA GLU A 642 -4.08 30.74 -9.71
C GLU A 642 -4.43 29.36 -10.29
N TYR A 643 -5.24 28.56 -9.58
CA TYR A 643 -5.76 27.30 -10.12
C TYR A 643 -6.58 27.53 -11.39
N GLU A 644 -7.41 28.56 -11.42
CA GLU A 644 -8.20 28.93 -12.60
C GLU A 644 -7.31 29.34 -13.77
N ARG A 645 -6.29 30.18 -13.54
CA ARG A 645 -5.32 30.54 -14.57
C ARG A 645 -4.61 29.32 -15.13
N THR A 646 -4.19 28.40 -14.25
CA THR A 646 -3.55 27.14 -14.66
C THR A 646 -4.52 26.27 -15.46
N TYR A 647 -5.75 26.09 -15.01
CA TYR A 647 -6.78 25.34 -15.73
C TYR A 647 -7.02 25.91 -17.13
N LEU A 648 -7.34 27.22 -17.23
CA LEU A 648 -7.58 27.90 -18.52
C LEU A 648 -6.36 27.86 -19.46
N THR A 649 -5.15 27.84 -18.90
CA THR A 649 -3.91 27.70 -19.70
C THR A 649 -3.75 26.27 -20.21
N LEU A 650 -3.86 25.27 -19.34
CA LEU A 650 -3.62 23.86 -19.69
C LEU A 650 -4.75 23.26 -20.55
N SER A 651 -5.99 23.71 -20.39
CA SER A 651 -7.14 23.30 -21.21
C SER A 651 -7.21 24.01 -22.58
N ASN A 652 -6.32 24.97 -22.83
CA ASN A 652 -6.25 25.65 -24.13
C ASN A 652 -5.89 24.64 -25.22
N ASN A 653 -6.85 24.35 -26.10
CA ASN A 653 -6.73 23.31 -27.12
C ASN A 653 -5.64 23.64 -28.17
N SER A 654 -5.29 24.92 -28.37
CA SER A 654 -4.17 25.33 -29.23
C SER A 654 -2.82 25.01 -28.58
N LEU A 655 -2.64 25.31 -27.29
CA LEU A 655 -1.42 24.95 -26.55
C LEU A 655 -1.23 23.43 -26.45
N LEU A 656 -2.32 22.70 -26.16
CA LEU A 656 -2.29 21.23 -26.16
C LEU A 656 -1.89 20.68 -27.55
N SER A 657 -2.36 21.32 -28.62
CA SER A 657 -1.97 20.95 -29.99
C SER A 657 -0.50 21.25 -30.26
N GLU A 658 0.01 22.42 -29.89
CA GLU A 658 1.43 22.80 -30.03
C GLU A 658 2.37 21.82 -29.32
N LEU A 659 2.01 21.40 -28.10
CA LEU A 659 2.85 20.54 -27.28
C LEU A 659 2.80 19.06 -27.70
N HIS A 660 1.64 18.58 -28.17
CA HIS A 660 1.33 17.15 -28.25
C HIS A 660 0.62 16.65 -29.52
N TRP A 661 0.14 17.50 -30.43
CA TRP A 661 -0.52 17.02 -31.65
C TRP A 661 0.49 16.75 -32.77
N SER A 662 0.40 15.55 -33.35
CA SER A 662 1.21 15.15 -34.51
C SER A 662 0.35 15.16 -35.78
N GLU A 663 0.53 16.16 -36.63
CA GLU A 663 -0.17 16.23 -37.94
C GLU A 663 0.13 15.03 -38.85
N GLN A 664 1.29 14.37 -38.67
CA GLN A 664 1.65 13.17 -39.43
C GLN A 664 0.88 11.92 -38.95
N LEU A 665 0.54 11.86 -37.65
CA LEU A 665 -0.11 10.70 -37.04
C LEU A 665 -1.62 10.93 -36.81
N HIS A 666 -2.12 12.16 -37.02
CA HIS A 666 -3.46 12.61 -36.68
C HIS A 666 -3.89 12.25 -35.24
N ALA A 667 -2.95 12.33 -34.31
CA ALA A 667 -3.12 11.89 -32.94
C ALA A 667 -2.36 12.78 -31.94
N PHE A 668 -2.80 12.73 -30.69
CA PHE A 668 -2.03 13.23 -29.57
C PHE A 668 -0.96 12.22 -29.16
N CYS A 669 0.26 12.70 -28.97
CA CYS A 669 1.44 11.88 -28.75
C CYS A 669 2.30 12.43 -27.61
N ASP A 670 3.02 11.51 -26.96
CA ASP A 670 4.24 11.87 -26.24
C ASP A 670 5.28 12.40 -27.23
N TYR A 671 6.17 13.26 -26.75
CA TYR A 671 7.33 13.75 -27.51
C TYR A 671 8.61 13.34 -26.78
N GLY A 672 9.69 13.04 -27.51
CA GLY A 672 10.99 12.79 -26.92
C GLY A 672 12.02 12.21 -27.90
N ASN A 673 13.16 11.78 -27.37
CA ASN A 673 14.23 11.20 -28.19
C ASN A 673 13.88 9.75 -28.57
N HIS A 674 13.34 9.56 -29.77
CA HIS A 674 12.70 8.32 -30.18
C HIS A 674 13.26 7.78 -31.52
N THR A 675 13.23 6.46 -31.66
CA THR A 675 13.38 5.70 -32.92
C THR A 675 12.56 4.41 -32.80
N PRO A 676 11.73 4.07 -33.81
CA PRO A 676 11.01 2.79 -33.86
C PRO A 676 11.93 1.65 -34.33
N ALA A 677 13.17 1.95 -34.75
CA ALA A 677 14.11 0.97 -35.29
C ALA A 677 14.84 0.15 -34.21
N VAL A 678 14.11 -0.28 -33.17
CA VAL A 678 14.61 -1.09 -32.05
C VAL A 678 14.21 -2.55 -32.22
N SER A 679 14.91 -3.47 -31.55
CA SER A 679 14.59 -4.90 -31.52
C SER A 679 15.35 -5.58 -30.39
N LEU A 680 14.76 -6.60 -29.76
CA LEU A 680 15.54 -7.55 -28.96
C LEU A 680 16.22 -8.57 -29.90
N GLN A 681 17.50 -8.83 -29.69
CA GLN A 681 18.29 -9.81 -30.44
C GLN A 681 19.03 -10.73 -29.46
N GLN A 682 19.32 -11.96 -29.85
CA GLN A 682 20.20 -12.82 -29.06
C GLN A 682 21.62 -12.27 -29.06
N GLU A 683 22.22 -12.18 -27.87
CA GLU A 683 23.60 -11.79 -27.66
C GLU A 683 24.57 -12.67 -28.47
N LYS A 684 25.47 -12.02 -29.22
CA LYS A 684 26.51 -12.69 -30.02
C LYS A 684 27.73 -12.98 -29.15
N ILE A 685 27.68 -14.07 -28.39
CA ILE A 685 28.84 -14.58 -27.64
C ILE A 685 29.91 -15.06 -28.65
N VAL A 686 31.06 -14.38 -28.68
CA VAL A 686 32.24 -14.83 -29.42
C VAL A 686 32.95 -15.88 -28.56
N VAL A 687 33.04 -17.11 -29.05
CA VAL A 687 33.71 -18.21 -28.35
C VAL A 687 35.14 -18.35 -28.88
N PRO A 688 36.19 -18.19 -28.05
CA PRO A 688 37.57 -18.43 -28.46
C PRO A 688 37.77 -19.90 -28.90
N PRO A 689 38.63 -20.18 -29.89
CA PRO A 689 38.95 -21.55 -30.29
C PRO A 689 39.48 -22.38 -29.10
N GLY A 690 38.80 -23.48 -28.77
CA GLY A 690 39.22 -24.44 -27.75
C GLY A 690 38.34 -24.54 -26.49
N GLN A 691 37.36 -23.66 -26.26
CA GLN A 691 36.45 -23.79 -25.11
C GLN A 691 35.33 -24.83 -25.32
N MET A 692 35.05 -25.64 -24.30
CA MET A 692 33.98 -26.65 -24.34
C MET A 692 32.58 -26.03 -24.20
N ARG A 693 31.62 -26.53 -24.99
CA ARG A 693 30.24 -26.01 -25.08
C ARG A 693 29.46 -25.94 -23.76
N HIS A 694 29.82 -26.73 -22.75
CA HIS A 694 29.10 -26.79 -21.47
C HIS A 694 29.40 -25.64 -20.49
N GLN A 695 30.31 -24.72 -20.83
CA GLN A 695 30.62 -23.53 -20.03
C GLN A 695 30.15 -22.21 -20.66
N LEU A 696 29.34 -22.26 -21.73
CA LEU A 696 28.85 -21.06 -22.41
C LEU A 696 27.75 -20.38 -21.57
N PRO A 697 27.82 -19.05 -21.34
CA PRO A 697 26.77 -18.34 -20.64
C PRO A 697 25.45 -18.39 -21.45
N VAL A 698 24.32 -18.41 -20.73
CA VAL A 698 22.98 -18.40 -21.35
C VAL A 698 22.85 -17.13 -22.19
N LYS A 699 22.63 -17.30 -23.50
CA LYS A 699 22.43 -16.18 -24.44
C LYS A 699 21.31 -15.28 -23.95
N ARG A 700 21.63 -14.03 -23.61
CA ARG A 700 20.65 -13.03 -23.21
C ARG A 700 19.97 -12.42 -24.43
N LEU A 701 18.75 -11.92 -24.26
CA LEU A 701 18.17 -10.97 -25.20
C LEU A 701 18.71 -9.59 -24.85
N VAL A 702 19.35 -8.94 -25.82
CA VAL A 702 19.89 -7.59 -25.72
C VAL A 702 19.20 -6.67 -26.73
N ARG A 703 19.02 -5.41 -26.36
CA ARG A 703 18.44 -4.41 -27.24
C ARG A 703 19.43 -4.03 -28.34
N SER A 704 18.94 -4.03 -29.58
CA SER A 704 19.66 -3.55 -30.75
C SER A 704 18.91 -2.37 -31.37
N VAL A 705 19.63 -1.27 -31.63
CA VAL A 705 19.12 -0.03 -32.21
C VAL A 705 19.69 0.10 -33.64
N ARG A 706 18.82 0.06 -34.66
CA ARG A 706 19.21 0.03 -36.08
C ARG A 706 19.24 1.40 -36.77
N LYS A 707 18.62 2.42 -36.17
CA LYS A 707 18.69 3.83 -36.59
C LYS A 707 18.80 4.70 -35.35
N ALA A 708 19.68 5.71 -35.39
CA ALA A 708 19.81 6.67 -34.29
C ALA A 708 18.46 7.34 -33.95
N PRO A 709 18.19 7.59 -32.66
CA PRO A 709 17.01 8.34 -32.25
C PRO A 709 17.13 9.83 -32.59
N LYS A 710 15.97 10.49 -32.71
CA LYS A 710 15.86 11.94 -32.85
C LYS A 710 14.69 12.44 -32.00
N LEU A 711 14.69 13.73 -31.67
CA LEU A 711 13.53 14.38 -31.06
C LEU A 711 12.36 14.39 -32.06
N GLN A 712 11.25 13.74 -31.68
CA GLN A 712 10.03 13.65 -32.49
C GLN A 712 8.84 13.23 -31.62
N TYR A 713 7.62 13.31 -32.17
CA TYR A 713 6.46 12.62 -31.60
C TYR A 713 6.64 11.10 -31.66
N VAL A 714 6.21 10.42 -30.61
CA VAL A 714 6.29 8.97 -30.47
C VAL A 714 5.12 8.31 -31.20
N ASP A 715 5.40 7.35 -32.09
CA ASP A 715 4.43 6.62 -32.91
C ASP A 715 3.72 5.48 -32.14
N ALA A 716 3.29 5.78 -30.90
CA ALA A 716 2.61 4.85 -30.00
C ALA A 716 1.15 5.27 -29.77
N LEU A 717 0.29 4.93 -30.75
CA LEU A 717 -1.15 5.18 -30.70
C LEU A 717 -1.87 4.16 -29.81
N GLY A 718 -2.66 4.64 -28.85
CA GLY A 718 -3.32 3.82 -27.83
C GLY A 718 -3.90 4.69 -26.70
N TYR A 719 -4.07 4.12 -25.49
CA TYR A 719 -4.70 4.82 -24.36
C TYR A 719 -4.11 6.22 -24.07
N VAL A 720 -2.77 6.41 -24.13
CA VAL A 720 -2.13 7.71 -23.88
C VAL A 720 -2.63 8.78 -24.86
N SER A 721 -2.82 8.43 -26.13
CA SER A 721 -3.37 9.33 -27.16
C SER A 721 -4.82 9.73 -26.94
N LEU A 722 -5.57 8.96 -26.12
CA LEU A 722 -6.97 9.24 -25.80
C LEU A 722 -7.16 10.14 -24.58
N PHE A 723 -6.12 10.43 -23.78
CA PHE A 723 -6.27 11.21 -22.54
C PHE A 723 -6.98 12.58 -22.70
N PRO A 724 -6.70 13.37 -23.77
CA PRO A 724 -7.45 14.60 -24.03
C PRO A 724 -8.96 14.42 -24.17
N PHE A 725 -9.40 13.27 -24.68
CA PHE A 725 -10.81 12.88 -24.76
C PHE A 725 -11.30 12.30 -23.42
N LEU A 726 -10.59 11.33 -22.86
CA LEU A 726 -10.96 10.59 -21.63
C LEU A 726 -11.14 11.49 -20.40
N LEU A 727 -10.40 12.60 -20.31
CA LEU A 727 -10.50 13.57 -19.21
C LEU A 727 -11.27 14.86 -19.58
N HIS A 728 -11.98 14.86 -20.71
CA HIS A 728 -12.76 15.99 -21.22
C HIS A 728 -11.94 17.30 -21.30
N VAL A 729 -10.76 17.23 -21.91
CA VAL A 729 -9.87 18.39 -22.16
C VAL A 729 -10.18 19.03 -23.52
N LEU A 730 -10.59 18.23 -24.51
CA LEU A 730 -10.99 18.72 -25.82
C LEU A 730 -12.34 19.42 -25.78
N THR A 731 -12.46 20.54 -26.49
CA THR A 731 -13.76 21.20 -26.69
C THR A 731 -14.61 20.41 -27.70
N PRO A 732 -15.96 20.43 -27.59
CA PRO A 732 -16.83 19.64 -28.48
C PRO A 732 -16.74 20.02 -29.97
N ASP A 733 -16.26 21.22 -30.29
CA ASP A 733 -16.05 21.76 -31.64
C ASP A 733 -14.63 21.48 -32.20
N SER A 734 -13.77 20.79 -31.43
CA SER A 734 -12.41 20.47 -31.85
C SER A 734 -12.40 19.43 -32.98
N GLN A 735 -11.91 19.81 -34.17
CA GLN A 735 -11.75 18.91 -35.33
C GLN A 735 -10.92 17.64 -35.00
N LYS A 736 -10.04 17.71 -33.99
CA LYS A 736 -9.23 16.58 -33.53
C LYS A 736 -10.09 15.46 -32.89
N LEU A 737 -11.28 15.80 -32.41
CA LEU A 737 -12.24 14.84 -31.87
C LEU A 737 -12.79 13.90 -32.95
N GLU A 738 -12.96 14.36 -34.19
CA GLU A 738 -13.41 13.52 -35.31
C GLU A 738 -12.41 12.37 -35.56
N HIS A 739 -11.11 12.69 -35.60
CA HIS A 739 -10.04 11.69 -35.74
C HIS A 739 -10.07 10.67 -34.59
N ILE A 740 -10.18 11.14 -33.34
CA ILE A 740 -10.23 10.25 -32.15
C ILE A 740 -11.46 9.34 -32.18
N LEU A 741 -12.65 9.87 -32.46
CA LEU A 741 -13.89 9.08 -32.51
C LEU A 741 -13.87 8.06 -33.65
N LYS A 742 -13.26 8.42 -34.79
CA LYS A 742 -13.04 7.49 -35.90
C LYS A 742 -12.07 6.37 -35.52
N ASP A 743 -10.94 6.71 -34.90
CA ASP A 743 -9.92 5.76 -34.45
C ASP A 743 -10.43 4.78 -33.39
N ILE A 744 -11.35 5.21 -32.52
CA ILE A 744 -12.02 4.32 -31.55
C ILE A 744 -13.05 3.41 -32.23
N ARG A 745 -13.73 3.91 -33.28
CA ARG A 745 -14.82 3.20 -33.97
C ARG A 745 -14.32 2.17 -34.99
N ASP A 746 -13.34 2.55 -35.80
CA ASP A 746 -12.88 1.76 -36.94
C ASP A 746 -11.71 0.87 -36.52
N PRO A 747 -11.86 -0.48 -36.49
CA PRO A 747 -10.76 -1.36 -36.15
C PRO A 747 -9.64 -1.19 -37.18
N PRO A 748 -8.41 -0.88 -36.76
CA PRO A 748 -7.38 -0.42 -37.67
C PRO A 748 -6.81 -1.57 -38.51
N PRO A 749 -6.15 -1.27 -39.65
CA PRO A 749 -5.59 -2.29 -40.53
C PRO A 749 -4.60 -3.22 -39.81
N ARG A 750 -4.50 -4.49 -40.26
CA ARG A 750 -3.49 -5.42 -39.74
C ARG A 750 -2.08 -4.82 -39.88
N GLY A 751 -1.37 -4.65 -38.76
CA GLY A 751 -0.04 -4.02 -38.72
C GLY A 751 -0.04 -2.54 -38.32
N HIS A 752 -1.19 -1.92 -38.10
CA HIS A 752 -1.29 -0.59 -37.46
C HIS A 752 -0.93 -0.69 -35.96
N PRO A 753 -0.38 0.37 -35.30
CA PRO A 753 -0.05 0.31 -33.87
C PRO A 753 -1.24 -0.05 -32.96
N MET A 754 -2.45 0.45 -33.28
CA MET A 754 -3.68 0.08 -32.56
C MET A 754 -4.25 -1.31 -32.92
N ALA A 755 -3.69 -2.06 -33.87
CA ALA A 755 -4.21 -3.41 -34.19
C ALA A 755 -4.04 -4.42 -33.04
N CYS A 756 -3.16 -4.13 -32.07
CA CYS A 756 -3.05 -4.86 -30.81
C CYS A 756 -4.02 -4.35 -29.73
N ALA A 757 -4.53 -3.12 -29.87
CA ALA A 757 -5.57 -2.54 -29.03
C ALA A 757 -6.95 -2.89 -29.59
N HIS A 758 -7.37 -4.15 -29.43
CA HIS A 758 -8.81 -4.43 -29.42
C HIS A 758 -9.41 -3.71 -28.22
N PHE A 759 -9.93 -2.49 -28.42
CA PHE A 759 -10.77 -1.81 -27.46
C PHE A 759 -11.94 -2.75 -27.12
N PRO A 760 -12.05 -3.29 -25.89
CA PRO A 760 -13.04 -4.34 -25.58
C PRO A 760 -14.48 -3.80 -25.44
N VAL A 761 -14.68 -2.51 -25.74
CA VAL A 761 -15.90 -1.76 -25.50
C VAL A 761 -16.47 -1.35 -26.85
N PRO A 762 -17.52 -2.02 -27.35
CA PRO A 762 -18.41 -1.41 -28.33
C PRO A 762 -19.01 -0.17 -27.67
N ILE A 763 -18.67 1.02 -28.17
CA ILE A 763 -19.31 2.26 -27.71
C ILE A 763 -20.74 2.28 -28.26
N GLN A 764 -21.64 1.66 -27.51
CA GLN A 764 -23.10 1.79 -27.63
C GLN A 764 -23.67 2.84 -26.65
N PHE A 765 -22.79 3.66 -26.04
CA PHE A 765 -23.14 4.73 -25.12
C PHE A 765 -22.43 6.03 -25.50
N ILE A 766 -22.80 6.56 -26.68
CA ILE A 766 -22.83 7.99 -27.00
C ILE A 766 -24.24 8.24 -27.56
#